data_AF-A0A534J0A5-F1
#
_entry.id   AF-A0A534J0A5-F1
#
_cell.length_a   1.000
_cell.length_b   1.000
_cell.length_c   1.000
_cell.angle_alpha   90.00
_cell.angle_beta   90.00
_cell.angle_gamma   90.00
#
_symmetry.space_group_name_H-M   'P 1'
#
loop_
_entity.id
_entity.type
_entity.pdbx_description
1 polymer ?
#
loop_
_entity_poly.entity_id
_entity_poly.type
_entity_poly.pdbx_seq_one_letter_code
_entity_poly.pdbx_strand_id
1 'polypeptide(L)'
;MTRVSVPVLTALAMAFILLAMAPVPARAQGPGGLYGDTLVVATTAVLDSDPLNVSPENGVLHSLVYDSLAVPSASTLVPEPWLATSWDVNLTASSVTFHLRANAKFADASALTADAVVASYQRYSSAGIVTGFSVSAPDVTTAVFTFTRGGGDFLGKWVTLPVAYASTTAPAKSSGLFALGASVPGVSLTINANPNHWRGRPYLDAIRYEFHPGPTGMTDAACALITDRADYLAVPLTPNNLTENFLCGVIQNNPPTRFVAFDPGFKFLHFGMNTQHVPLNDSAFRVAVTSALDRELTKFVEGLGSTEVADSPVTPANAYWFNASVPKYRVVKGVEGGQVVTILDNVNEMLDRAGYFDRNGDGWRDTPWGAPFTLTFLHLNATTDPRIAKVFGIVTNLNAVGIHLNEVELSPAAIQARVVADTFDFYLGSYTVESDPSFLFDLFHSSRLSGRNYNNIADAGLDAMLVSLRDEIDISARQKTARDVQGWLGVNAAIAPLVHYDTAFAYRRGRFEGWVSEPGGIDNFWSFVGLHVIPKGSLSVSVVPFTNSVASGRSTSVIISVIDNASLPVENANVVLTGAAVSPATGVTGSDGRFITTFTAPTIQQTQDVTIRADVGKPGYDSASGTTAITVRVIPQRLTVMVERVIAVLDPGKATGVTVTVTDLTGAPVPGANVTLRLDPAFVGGELASATGTTALNGTFSTTLTATVGADTTFRITAIATASGYTSSSASTSVLAKMRGGSPPPASAVPGLDTLTMVIVMAAAAIVFARWQTRRRKQP
;
A
#
# COMPACT_ATOMS: atom_id res chain seq x y z
N MET A 1 -64.24 14.19 -40.74
CA MET A 1 -62.94 13.52 -40.83
C MET A 1 -62.66 12.84 -39.50
N THR A 2 -62.15 11.61 -39.58
CA THR A 2 -61.52 10.74 -38.56
C THR A 2 -62.33 10.36 -37.32
N ARG A 3 -62.84 9.11 -37.40
CA ARG A 3 -63.42 8.30 -36.33
C ARG A 3 -62.37 7.87 -35.31
N VAL A 4 -62.78 7.87 -34.05
CA VAL A 4 -62.07 7.32 -32.88
C VAL A 4 -62.36 5.82 -32.77
N SER A 5 -61.34 5.03 -32.44
CA SER A 5 -61.48 3.61 -32.06
C SER A 5 -60.57 3.30 -30.85
N VAL A 6 -61.19 2.66 -29.86
CA VAL A 6 -60.66 2.13 -28.60
C VAL A 6 -59.89 0.81 -28.89
N PRO A 7 -58.80 0.46 -28.18
CA PRO A 7 -58.96 -0.44 -27.03
C PRO A 7 -58.04 -0.14 -25.84
N VAL A 8 -58.68 0.22 -24.72
CA VAL A 8 -58.17 0.05 -23.36
C VAL A 8 -58.51 -1.38 -22.97
N LEU A 9 -57.58 -2.34 -23.05
CA LEU A 9 -57.62 -3.58 -22.25
C LEU A 9 -56.33 -4.44 -22.31
N THR A 10 -55.17 -3.87 -22.67
CA THR A 10 -53.87 -4.59 -22.66
C THR A 10 -52.81 -3.94 -21.77
N ALA A 11 -53.20 -3.02 -20.88
CA ALA A 11 -52.25 -2.30 -20.02
C ALA A 11 -52.18 -2.80 -18.56
N LEU A 12 -53.11 -3.64 -18.09
CA LEU A 12 -53.18 -4.01 -16.66
C LEU A 12 -52.42 -5.29 -16.26
N ALA A 13 -51.94 -6.10 -17.22
CA ALA A 13 -51.19 -7.33 -16.91
C ALA A 13 -49.66 -7.15 -16.91
N MET A 14 -49.15 -6.00 -17.39
CA MET A 14 -47.71 -5.66 -17.33
C MET A 14 -47.31 -4.87 -16.07
N ALA A 15 -48.28 -4.46 -15.25
CA ALA A 15 -48.02 -3.62 -14.07
C ALA A 15 -47.67 -4.42 -12.78
N PHE A 16 -47.84 -5.74 -12.76
CA PHE A 16 -47.61 -6.56 -11.55
C PHE A 16 -46.34 -7.43 -11.56
N ILE A 17 -45.56 -7.45 -12.65
CA ILE A 17 -44.24 -8.12 -12.70
C ILE A 17 -43.07 -7.13 -12.48
N LEU A 18 -43.36 -5.83 -12.38
CA LEU A 18 -42.37 -4.76 -12.15
C LEU A 18 -42.18 -4.37 -10.66
N LEU A 19 -42.83 -5.05 -9.71
CA LEU A 19 -42.81 -4.69 -8.28
C LEU A 19 -42.04 -5.66 -7.37
N ALA A 20 -41.15 -6.49 -7.91
CA ALA A 20 -40.31 -7.41 -7.11
C ALA A 20 -38.79 -7.30 -7.37
N MET A 21 -38.34 -6.17 -7.92
CA MET A 21 -36.93 -5.77 -7.92
C MET A 21 -36.87 -4.36 -7.34
N ALA A 22 -36.84 -4.26 -6.02
CA ALA A 22 -36.28 -3.06 -5.41
C ALA A 22 -34.86 -2.91 -5.97
N PRO A 23 -34.48 -1.75 -6.54
CA PRO A 23 -33.09 -1.53 -6.88
C PRO A 23 -32.32 -1.68 -5.58
N VAL A 24 -31.52 -2.74 -5.48
CA VAL A 24 -30.38 -2.73 -4.57
C VAL A 24 -29.71 -1.39 -4.86
N PRO A 25 -29.54 -0.49 -3.88
CA PRO A 25 -28.83 0.75 -4.14
C PRO A 25 -27.54 0.31 -4.80
N ALA A 26 -27.34 0.74 -6.05
CA ALA A 26 -26.09 0.50 -6.71
C ALA A 26 -25.06 1.05 -5.73
N ARG A 27 -24.34 0.14 -5.06
CA ARG A 27 -23.05 0.50 -4.48
C ARG A 27 -22.35 1.10 -5.68
N ALA A 28 -22.11 2.40 -5.64
CA ALA A 28 -21.18 3.02 -6.56
C ALA A 28 -20.01 2.04 -6.62
N GLN A 29 -19.73 1.50 -7.81
CA GLN A 29 -18.46 0.81 -8.00
C GLN A 29 -17.44 1.88 -7.64
N GLY A 30 -16.86 1.77 -6.45
CA GLY A 30 -15.73 2.59 -6.06
C GLY A 30 -14.66 2.42 -7.13
N PRO A 31 -13.78 3.42 -7.31
CA PRO A 31 -12.69 3.31 -8.29
C PRO A 31 -12.00 1.96 -8.09
N GLY A 32 -11.83 1.23 -9.19
CA GLY A 32 -11.58 -0.22 -9.28
C GLY A 32 -10.23 -0.71 -8.76
N GLY A 33 -9.74 -0.12 -7.67
CA GLY A 33 -8.47 -0.42 -7.04
C GLY A 33 -8.54 -1.55 -6.02
N LEU A 34 -7.45 -2.32 -5.92
CA LEU A 34 -7.29 -3.34 -4.89
C LEU A 34 -6.83 -2.71 -3.57
N TYR A 35 -7.47 -3.11 -2.48
CA TYR A 35 -6.99 -2.84 -1.13
C TYR A 35 -5.75 -3.68 -0.84
N GLY A 36 -4.82 -3.13 -0.05
CA GLY A 36 -3.67 -3.84 0.45
C GLY A 36 -2.33 -3.14 0.21
N ASP A 37 -1.27 -3.83 0.62
CA ASP A 37 0.14 -3.48 0.39
C ASP A 37 0.65 -2.26 1.18
N THR A 38 1.97 -2.11 1.19
CA THR A 38 2.66 -0.97 1.79
C THR A 38 3.38 -0.17 0.73
N LEU A 39 3.05 1.11 0.61
CA LEU A 39 3.82 2.07 -0.17
C LEU A 39 5.10 2.41 0.59
N VAL A 40 6.27 2.19 -0.02
CA VAL A 40 7.55 2.60 0.55
C VAL A 40 7.97 3.94 -0.03
N VAL A 41 8.14 4.94 0.83
CA VAL A 41 8.47 6.32 0.49
C VAL A 41 9.87 6.63 0.97
N ALA A 42 10.78 6.99 0.06
CA ALA A 42 12.08 7.53 0.41
C ALA A 42 12.01 9.05 0.52
N THR A 43 12.55 9.62 1.60
CA THR A 43 12.66 11.07 1.78
C THR A 43 14.01 11.43 2.39
N THR A 44 14.45 12.67 2.22
CA THR A 44 15.71 13.18 2.80
C THR A 44 15.53 13.81 4.17
N ALA A 45 14.30 14.11 4.58
CA ALA A 45 14.02 14.62 5.91
C ALA A 45 13.67 13.52 6.91
N VAL A 46 13.99 13.78 8.18
CA VAL A 46 13.40 13.03 9.29
C VAL A 46 12.06 13.68 9.59
N LEU A 47 10.97 12.96 9.31
CA LEU A 47 9.63 13.48 9.51
C LEU A 47 9.24 13.46 10.99
N ASP A 48 8.55 14.51 11.42
CA ASP A 48 8.05 14.68 12.78
C ASP A 48 6.52 14.54 12.79
N SER A 49 6.01 13.63 13.63
CA SER A 49 4.57 13.41 13.77
C SER A 49 3.86 14.40 14.69
N ASP A 50 4.59 15.23 15.46
CA ASP A 50 3.98 16.27 16.28
C ASP A 50 3.44 17.39 15.37
N PRO A 51 2.11 17.62 15.36
CA PRO A 51 1.53 18.60 14.48
C PRO A 51 1.83 20.06 14.87
N LEU A 52 2.52 20.32 15.99
CA LEU A 52 3.12 21.64 16.27
C LEU A 52 4.32 21.97 15.36
N ASN A 53 4.97 20.96 14.79
CA ASN A 53 6.06 21.16 13.85
C ASN A 53 5.52 21.39 12.43
N VAL A 54 5.08 22.62 12.15
CA VAL A 54 4.48 23.04 10.87
C VAL A 54 5.49 23.23 9.73
N SER A 55 6.65 22.55 9.79
CA SER A 55 7.58 22.49 8.66
C SER A 55 6.88 21.93 7.42
N PRO A 56 7.07 22.52 6.22
CA PRO A 56 6.47 22.02 4.98
C PRO A 56 6.72 20.53 4.72
N GLU A 57 7.88 20.00 5.12
CA GLU A 57 8.24 18.59 4.92
C GLU A 57 7.33 17.61 5.69
N ASN A 58 6.70 18.06 6.78
CA ASN A 58 5.78 17.25 7.55
C ASN A 58 4.32 17.36 7.06
N GLY A 59 4.01 18.29 6.15
CA GLY A 59 2.64 18.65 5.80
C GLY A 59 1.82 17.48 5.27
N VAL A 60 2.39 16.70 4.34
CA VAL A 60 1.73 15.50 3.80
C VAL A 60 1.51 14.47 4.90
N LEU A 61 2.54 14.13 5.68
CA LEU A 61 2.41 13.19 6.81
C LEU A 61 1.28 13.61 7.77
N HIS A 62 1.25 14.88 8.17
CA HIS A 62 0.23 15.41 9.08
C HIS A 62 -1.17 15.30 8.48
N SER A 63 -1.35 15.62 7.19
CA SER A 63 -2.64 15.51 6.50
C SER A 63 -3.17 14.07 6.40
N LEU A 64 -2.27 13.07 6.41
CA LEU A 64 -2.65 11.66 6.36
C LEU A 64 -2.98 11.09 7.74
N VAL A 65 -2.32 11.58 8.78
CA VAL A 65 -2.42 11.06 10.16
C VAL A 65 -3.54 11.76 10.96
N TYR A 66 -3.86 13.00 10.62
CA TYR A 66 -4.83 13.81 11.35
C TYR A 66 -5.86 14.39 10.39
N ASP A 67 -7.14 14.34 10.76
CA ASP A 67 -8.18 15.10 10.07
C ASP A 67 -8.01 16.60 10.39
N SER A 68 -8.34 17.44 9.42
CA SER A 68 -8.42 18.91 9.53
C SER A 68 -9.86 19.38 9.26
N LEU A 69 -10.20 20.62 9.65
CA LEU A 69 -11.53 21.18 9.38
C LEU A 69 -11.84 21.18 7.87
N ALA A 70 -10.84 21.53 7.06
CA ALA A 70 -10.89 21.53 5.60
C ALA A 70 -9.62 20.91 5.01
N VAL A 71 -9.68 20.46 3.76
CA VAL A 71 -8.52 20.06 2.95
C VAL A 71 -8.42 20.94 1.71
N PRO A 72 -7.22 21.15 1.13
CA PRO A 72 -7.10 21.87 -0.14
C PRO A 72 -7.87 21.14 -1.24
N SER A 73 -8.64 21.85 -2.06
CA SER A 73 -9.31 21.26 -3.23
C SER A 73 -8.28 20.83 -4.29
N ALA A 74 -8.36 19.60 -4.81
CA ALA A 74 -7.43 19.10 -5.84
C ALA A 74 -7.36 19.97 -7.11
N SER A 75 -8.43 20.73 -7.39
CA SER A 75 -8.55 21.52 -8.61
C SER A 75 -8.21 23.01 -8.43
N THR A 76 -8.46 23.58 -7.26
CA THR A 76 -8.34 25.02 -7.01
C THR A 76 -7.42 25.38 -5.86
N LEU A 77 -7.05 24.38 -5.03
CA LEU A 77 -6.28 24.51 -3.80
C LEU A 77 -6.91 25.39 -2.72
N VAL A 78 -8.09 25.94 -2.97
CA VAL A 78 -8.90 26.61 -1.96
C VAL A 78 -9.41 25.56 -0.98
N PRO A 79 -9.35 25.80 0.34
CA PRO A 79 -9.85 24.84 1.32
C PRO A 79 -11.34 24.51 1.15
N GLU A 80 -11.66 23.22 1.16
CA GLU A 80 -13.02 22.68 1.07
C GLU A 80 -13.36 21.79 2.29
N PRO A 81 -14.65 21.67 2.66
CA PRO A 81 -15.07 20.92 3.85
C PRO A 81 -14.54 19.48 3.91
N TRP A 82 -13.89 19.12 5.03
CA TRP A 82 -13.40 17.76 5.30
C TRP A 82 -14.00 17.19 6.59
N LEU A 83 -13.39 17.43 7.76
CA LEU A 83 -13.99 17.10 9.06
C LEU A 83 -15.22 17.95 9.34
N ALA A 84 -15.14 19.23 8.97
CA ALA A 84 -16.32 20.07 8.84
C ALA A 84 -17.11 19.61 7.60
N THR A 85 -18.42 19.54 7.73
CA THR A 85 -19.35 19.31 6.63
C THR A 85 -19.72 20.61 5.92
N SER A 86 -19.63 21.74 6.63
CA SER A 86 -19.89 23.09 6.16
C SER A 86 -19.42 24.12 7.18
N TRP A 87 -19.44 25.40 6.81
CA TRP A 87 -19.27 26.51 7.75
C TRP A 87 -20.07 27.74 7.31
N ASP A 88 -20.50 28.53 8.29
CA ASP A 88 -21.21 29.80 8.10
C ASP A 88 -20.30 30.97 8.44
N VAL A 89 -20.16 31.92 7.50
CA VAL A 89 -19.38 33.14 7.68
C VAL A 89 -20.29 34.29 8.11
N ASN A 90 -19.95 34.96 9.22
CA ASN A 90 -20.61 36.16 9.69
C ASN A 90 -19.64 37.36 9.63
N LEU A 91 -19.81 38.20 8.61
CA LEU A 91 -18.97 39.36 8.34
C LEU A 91 -19.06 40.43 9.44
N THR A 92 -20.25 40.61 10.04
CA THR A 92 -20.45 41.66 11.07
C THR A 92 -19.79 41.30 12.39
N ALA A 93 -19.87 40.03 12.79
CA ALA A 93 -19.23 39.54 14.01
C ALA A 93 -17.76 39.13 13.79
N SER A 94 -17.26 39.19 12.54
CA SER A 94 -15.94 38.67 12.17
C SER A 94 -15.75 37.23 12.66
N SER A 95 -16.75 36.37 12.41
CA SER A 95 -16.77 35.01 12.97
C SER A 95 -17.15 33.95 11.95
N VAL A 96 -16.65 32.74 12.14
CA VAL A 96 -16.96 31.57 11.31
C VAL A 96 -17.39 30.41 12.20
N THR A 97 -18.52 29.80 11.86
CA THR A 97 -19.09 28.65 12.57
C THR A 97 -18.92 27.39 11.74
N PHE A 98 -18.15 26.41 12.21
CA PHE A 98 -17.92 25.14 11.54
C PHE A 98 -18.84 24.04 12.08
N HIS A 99 -19.44 23.26 11.18
CA HIS A 99 -20.34 22.15 11.51
C HIS A 99 -19.66 20.81 11.25
N LEU A 100 -19.30 20.07 12.29
CA LEU A 100 -18.49 18.85 12.24
C LEU A 100 -19.33 17.59 11.97
N ARG A 101 -18.67 16.57 11.42
CA ARG A 101 -19.27 15.23 11.26
C ARG A 101 -19.56 14.58 12.61
N ALA A 102 -20.82 14.21 12.85
CA ALA A 102 -21.23 13.57 14.10
C ALA A 102 -20.66 12.15 14.32
N ASN A 103 -20.23 11.46 13.26
CA ASN A 103 -19.67 10.11 13.32
C ASN A 103 -18.13 10.07 13.26
N ALA A 104 -17.46 11.22 13.33
CA ALA A 104 -16.01 11.29 13.30
C ALA A 104 -15.39 10.68 14.56
N LYS A 105 -14.28 9.96 14.37
CA LYS A 105 -13.57 9.23 15.43
C LYS A 105 -12.07 9.37 15.26
N PHE A 106 -11.37 9.34 16.40
CA PHE A 106 -9.95 9.03 16.43
C PHE A 106 -9.71 7.56 16.08
N ALA A 107 -8.48 7.21 15.75
CA ALA A 107 -8.07 5.85 15.40
C ALA A 107 -8.30 4.83 16.53
N ASP A 108 -8.28 5.29 17.79
CA ASP A 108 -8.63 4.49 18.98
C ASP A 108 -10.15 4.30 19.19
N ALA A 109 -10.96 4.71 18.21
CA ALA A 109 -12.41 4.71 18.18
C ALA A 109 -13.11 5.70 19.13
N SER A 110 -12.36 6.53 19.88
CA SER A 110 -12.97 7.63 20.66
C SER A 110 -13.54 8.71 19.74
N ALA A 111 -14.57 9.42 20.20
CA ALA A 111 -15.24 10.44 19.41
C ALA A 111 -14.32 11.64 19.12
N LEU A 112 -14.34 12.13 17.88
CA LEU A 112 -13.68 13.37 17.48
C LEU A 112 -14.73 14.50 17.48
N THR A 113 -14.71 15.34 18.52
CA THR A 113 -15.71 16.39 18.78
C THR A 113 -15.12 17.79 18.62
N ALA A 114 -15.97 18.82 18.69
CA ALA A 114 -15.57 20.23 18.67
C ALA A 114 -14.61 20.62 19.81
N ASP A 115 -14.63 19.91 20.95
CA ASP A 115 -13.65 20.12 22.03
C ASP A 115 -12.21 19.85 21.56
N ALA A 116 -12.02 18.85 20.69
CA ALA A 116 -10.69 18.56 20.13
C ALA A 116 -10.23 19.67 19.16
N VAL A 117 -11.16 20.30 18.44
CA VAL A 117 -10.89 21.47 17.60
C VAL A 117 -10.44 22.63 18.48
N VAL A 118 -11.20 22.96 19.53
CA VAL A 118 -10.86 24.01 20.50
C VAL A 118 -9.48 23.79 21.08
N ALA A 119 -9.21 22.59 21.62
CA ALA A 119 -7.94 22.26 22.25
C ALA A 119 -6.76 22.33 21.26
N SER A 120 -6.95 21.86 20.01
CA SER A 120 -5.90 21.90 18.98
C SER A 120 -5.53 23.33 18.61
N TYR A 121 -6.53 24.16 18.30
CA TYR A 121 -6.29 25.55 17.91
C TYR A 121 -5.80 26.43 19.07
N GLN A 122 -6.23 26.17 20.31
CA GLN A 122 -5.65 26.83 21.49
C GLN A 122 -4.17 26.48 21.67
N ARG A 123 -3.77 25.24 21.38
CA ARG A 123 -2.36 24.83 21.45
C ARG A 123 -1.53 25.48 20.36
N TYR A 124 -2.03 25.55 19.12
CA TYR A 124 -1.37 26.32 18.05
C TYR A 124 -1.24 27.81 18.39
N SER A 125 -2.27 28.39 19.01
CA SER A 125 -2.23 29.78 19.46
C SER A 125 -1.22 30.01 20.56
N SER A 126 -1.15 29.11 21.54
CA SER A 126 -0.17 29.17 22.63
C SER A 126 1.27 29.00 22.12
N ALA A 127 1.47 28.24 21.05
CA ALA A 127 2.76 28.09 20.37
C ALA A 127 3.10 29.24 19.42
N GLY A 128 2.20 30.21 19.22
CA GLY A 128 2.40 31.35 18.31
C GLY A 128 2.27 31.02 16.82
N ILE A 129 1.81 29.81 16.47
CA ILE A 129 1.68 29.34 15.08
C ILE A 129 0.55 30.07 14.36
N VAL A 130 -0.62 30.17 15.00
CA VAL A 130 -1.75 30.96 14.50
C VAL A 130 -2.35 31.78 15.64
N THR A 131 -2.53 33.07 15.43
CA THR A 131 -3.02 34.01 16.46
C THR A 131 -4.11 34.91 15.91
N GLY A 132 -4.73 35.73 16.77
CA GLY A 132 -5.73 36.70 16.34
C GLY A 132 -7.17 36.18 16.34
N PHE A 133 -7.43 35.01 16.91
CA PHE A 133 -8.77 34.44 17.05
C PHE A 133 -9.07 33.99 18.48
N SER A 134 -10.35 33.90 18.81
CA SER A 134 -10.88 33.08 19.91
C SER A 134 -11.68 31.91 19.34
N VAL A 135 -11.66 30.76 20.02
CA VAL A 135 -12.38 29.55 19.59
C VAL A 135 -13.21 28.99 20.74
N SER A 136 -14.42 28.53 20.43
CA SER A 136 -15.35 27.89 21.37
C SER A 136 -16.13 26.74 20.73
N ALA A 137 -16.65 25.83 21.55
CA ALA A 137 -17.50 24.72 21.14
C ALA A 137 -18.86 24.84 21.84
N PRO A 138 -19.88 25.49 21.23
CA PRO A 138 -21.21 25.58 21.83
C PRO A 138 -21.92 24.23 21.98
N ASP A 139 -21.55 23.24 21.15
CA ASP A 139 -21.97 21.85 21.26
C ASP A 139 -20.89 20.92 20.69
N VAL A 140 -21.10 19.60 20.81
CA VAL A 140 -20.12 18.56 20.43
C VAL A 140 -19.74 18.54 18.94
N THR A 141 -20.55 19.15 18.08
CA THR A 141 -20.39 19.16 16.62
C THR A 141 -20.22 20.57 16.04
N THR A 142 -20.15 21.61 16.86
CA THR A 142 -20.07 22.98 16.39
C THR A 142 -18.84 23.66 16.98
N ALA A 143 -17.99 24.24 16.13
CA ALA A 143 -16.85 25.05 16.55
C ALA A 143 -16.97 26.47 15.99
N VAL A 144 -16.87 27.49 16.85
CA VAL A 144 -17.02 28.89 16.47
C VAL A 144 -15.69 29.62 16.67
N PHE A 145 -15.18 30.21 15.59
CA PHE A 145 -14.01 31.09 15.61
C PHE A 145 -14.45 32.54 15.46
N THR A 146 -13.87 33.43 16.25
CA THR A 146 -14.05 34.89 16.13
C THR A 146 -12.70 35.54 15.96
N PHE A 147 -12.55 36.41 14.95
CA PHE A 147 -11.27 36.97 14.54
C PHE A 147 -11.18 38.45 14.91
N THR A 148 -10.06 38.80 15.54
CA THR A 148 -9.60 40.19 15.73
C THR A 148 -8.68 40.64 14.60
N ARG A 149 -8.01 39.68 13.95
CA ARG A 149 -7.17 39.83 12.75
C ARG A 149 -6.91 38.44 12.15
N GLY A 150 -6.45 38.38 10.90
CA GLY A 150 -5.97 37.16 10.26
C GLY A 150 -7.06 36.16 9.91
N GLY A 151 -8.31 36.60 9.80
CA GLY A 151 -9.42 35.72 9.43
C GLY A 151 -9.28 35.17 8.01
N GLY A 152 -8.83 35.98 7.06
CA GLY A 152 -8.52 35.56 5.70
C GLY A 152 -7.40 34.52 5.65
N ASP A 153 -6.28 34.77 6.32
CA ASP A 153 -5.20 33.78 6.49
C ASP A 153 -5.72 32.49 7.11
N PHE A 154 -6.57 32.59 8.12
CA PHE A 154 -7.13 31.41 8.77
C PHE A 154 -7.92 30.55 7.80
N LEU A 155 -8.86 31.14 7.06
CA LEU A 155 -9.68 30.42 6.09
C LEU A 155 -8.91 29.96 4.85
N GLY A 156 -7.81 30.64 4.51
CA GLY A 156 -6.97 30.33 3.37
C GLY A 156 -5.97 29.19 3.62
N LYS A 157 -5.37 29.16 4.81
CA LYS A 157 -4.31 28.19 5.15
C LYS A 157 -4.47 27.48 6.49
N TRP A 158 -4.93 28.15 7.55
CA TRP A 158 -4.89 27.54 8.89
C TRP A 158 -6.07 26.62 9.19
N VAL A 159 -7.13 26.68 8.39
CA VAL A 159 -8.28 25.75 8.45
C VAL A 159 -7.89 24.31 8.08
N THR A 160 -6.74 24.12 7.44
CA THR A 160 -6.17 22.80 7.11
C THR A 160 -5.23 22.27 8.19
N LEU A 161 -5.05 22.98 9.31
CA LEU A 161 -4.23 22.49 10.42
C LEU A 161 -4.82 21.21 11.05
N PRO A 162 -3.98 20.26 11.47
CA PRO A 162 -4.40 19.05 12.15
C PRO A 162 -5.28 19.25 13.40
N VAL A 163 -6.36 18.49 13.50
CA VAL A 163 -7.15 18.34 14.72
C VAL A 163 -6.71 17.04 15.42
N ALA A 164 -5.81 17.19 16.39
CA ALA A 164 -5.06 16.06 16.96
C ALA A 164 -5.12 15.96 18.49
N TYR A 165 -5.63 17.00 19.16
CA TYR A 165 -5.54 17.14 20.61
C TYR A 165 -6.91 16.97 21.27
N ALA A 166 -7.21 15.76 21.76
CA ALA A 166 -8.36 15.52 22.66
C ALA A 166 -8.00 15.74 24.16
N SER A 167 -6.71 15.92 24.46
CA SER A 167 -6.18 16.23 25.79
C SER A 167 -4.89 17.05 25.64
N THR A 168 -4.48 17.75 26.70
CA THR A 168 -3.23 18.54 26.70
C THR A 168 -1.96 17.68 26.74
N THR A 169 -2.08 16.37 26.95
CA THR A 169 -0.97 15.41 27.05
C THR A 169 -0.67 14.71 25.73
N ALA A 170 0.62 14.57 25.43
CA ALA A 170 1.13 13.75 24.33
C ALA A 170 1.02 12.23 24.66
N PRO A 171 0.93 11.34 23.66
CA PRO A 171 0.96 11.62 22.22
C PRO A 171 -0.38 12.12 21.65
N ALA A 172 -0.31 12.85 20.54
CA ALA A 172 -1.48 13.28 19.80
C ALA A 172 -2.25 12.08 19.25
N LYS A 173 -3.59 12.15 19.25
CA LYS A 173 -4.43 11.06 18.73
C LYS A 173 -4.60 11.23 17.22
N SER A 174 -4.25 10.20 16.45
CA SER A 174 -4.50 10.16 15.02
C SER A 174 -6.00 10.12 14.74
N SER A 175 -6.44 10.88 13.74
CA SER A 175 -7.84 10.97 13.28
C SER A 175 -7.97 10.78 11.78
N GLY A 176 -6.88 10.89 11.01
CA GLY A 176 -6.88 10.83 9.56
C GLY A 176 -7.05 9.42 8.99
N LEU A 177 -6.88 9.32 7.66
CA LEU A 177 -7.00 8.06 6.91
C LEU A 177 -5.97 7.01 7.35
N PHE A 178 -4.84 7.46 7.87
CA PHE A 178 -3.81 6.61 8.46
C PHE A 178 -3.62 6.98 9.94
N ALA A 179 -3.09 6.05 10.71
CA ALA A 179 -2.74 6.22 12.11
C ALA A 179 -1.24 5.94 12.31
N LEU A 180 -0.63 6.59 13.30
CA LEU A 180 0.78 6.36 13.63
C LEU A 180 1.01 4.88 13.97
N GLY A 181 2.03 4.29 13.34
CA GLY A 181 2.43 2.90 13.52
C GLY A 181 3.84 2.78 14.09
N ALA A 182 4.58 1.78 13.61
CA ALA A 182 5.95 1.54 14.05
C ALA A 182 6.88 2.68 13.61
N SER A 183 7.77 3.11 14.51
CA SER A 183 8.81 4.09 14.21
C SER A 183 10.16 3.59 14.72
N VAL A 184 11.19 3.80 13.91
CA VAL A 184 12.59 3.68 14.32
C VAL A 184 13.17 5.10 14.24
N PRO A 185 13.46 5.74 15.38
CA PRO A 185 13.90 7.14 15.40
C PRO A 185 15.04 7.43 14.42
N GLY A 186 14.86 8.44 13.56
CA GLY A 186 15.84 8.85 12.56
C GLY A 186 16.02 7.90 11.37
N VAL A 187 15.31 6.77 11.32
CA VAL A 187 15.44 5.74 10.27
C VAL A 187 14.15 5.55 9.49
N SER A 188 13.02 5.35 10.18
CA SER A 188 11.74 5.12 9.50
C SER A 188 10.52 5.45 10.36
N LEU A 189 9.42 5.73 9.67
CA LEU A 189 8.08 5.88 10.25
C LEU A 189 7.08 5.14 9.37
N THR A 190 6.30 4.25 9.96
CA THR A 190 5.17 3.58 9.30
C THR A 190 3.87 4.16 9.81
N ILE A 191 2.98 4.56 8.91
CA ILE A 191 1.59 4.91 9.23
C ILE A 191 0.68 3.82 8.65
N ASN A 192 -0.21 3.29 9.47
CA ASN A 192 -1.09 2.17 9.10
C ASN A 192 -2.47 2.70 8.76
N ALA A 193 -3.16 2.07 7.82
CA ALA A 193 -4.53 2.42 7.48
C ALA A 193 -5.45 2.41 8.70
N ASN A 194 -6.22 3.48 8.88
CA ASN A 194 -7.16 3.64 9.98
C ASN A 194 -8.50 2.94 9.64
N PRO A 195 -8.83 1.78 10.25
CA PRO A 195 -10.08 1.09 9.96
C PRO A 195 -11.30 1.83 10.53
N ASN A 196 -11.09 2.79 11.44
CA ASN A 196 -12.13 3.53 12.14
C ASN A 196 -12.43 4.90 11.50
N HIS A 197 -11.77 5.26 10.39
CA HIS A 197 -12.02 6.53 9.71
C HIS A 197 -13.47 6.62 9.21
N TRP A 198 -14.11 7.77 9.37
CA TRP A 198 -15.53 7.96 9.05
C TRP A 198 -15.83 7.84 7.56
N ARG A 199 -14.83 7.99 6.68
CA ARG A 199 -14.94 7.78 5.22
C ARG A 199 -14.75 6.31 4.82
N GLY A 200 -14.34 5.47 5.77
CA GLY A 200 -13.83 4.13 5.51
C GLY A 200 -12.31 4.13 5.40
N ARG A 201 -11.74 2.93 5.50
CA ARG A 201 -10.31 2.69 5.41
C ARG A 201 -9.74 3.08 4.04
N PRO A 202 -8.54 3.68 3.95
CA PRO A 202 -7.85 3.86 2.66
C PRO A 202 -7.50 2.51 1.99
N TYR A 203 -7.18 2.56 0.70
CA TYR A 203 -6.82 1.38 -0.09
C TYR A 203 -5.54 0.71 0.42
N LEU A 204 -4.47 1.47 0.62
CA LEU A 204 -3.19 0.96 1.13
C LEU A 204 -3.33 0.39 2.55
N ASP A 205 -2.54 -0.63 2.89
CA ASP A 205 -2.43 -1.10 4.28
C ASP A 205 -1.58 -0.19 5.14
N ALA A 206 -0.51 0.34 4.56
CA ALA A 206 0.40 1.24 5.24
C ALA A 206 1.18 2.10 4.24
N ILE A 207 1.77 3.18 4.77
CA ILE A 207 2.82 3.95 4.11
C ILE A 207 4.04 3.91 5.02
N ARG A 208 5.18 3.44 4.50
CA ARG A 208 6.45 3.40 5.22
C ARG A 208 7.38 4.47 4.66
N TYR A 209 7.64 5.49 5.47
CA TYR A 209 8.67 6.48 5.20
C TYR A 209 10.03 5.94 5.64
N GLU A 210 11.00 5.99 4.72
CA GLU A 210 12.42 5.71 4.95
C GLU A 210 13.18 7.04 4.89
N PHE A 211 13.88 7.35 5.98
CA PHE A 211 14.58 8.61 6.15
C PHE A 211 16.03 8.47 5.69
N HIS A 212 16.46 9.36 4.80
CA HIS A 212 17.83 9.47 4.30
C HIS A 212 18.40 10.87 4.59
N PRO A 213 18.65 11.23 5.86
CA PRO A 213 19.17 12.55 6.19
C PRO A 213 20.66 12.69 5.88
N GLY A 214 21.10 13.93 5.73
CA GLY A 214 22.52 14.28 5.63
C GLY A 214 23.04 14.43 4.19
N PRO A 215 24.37 14.63 4.02
CA PRO A 215 24.95 15.08 2.75
C PRO A 215 24.79 14.10 1.57
N THR A 216 24.70 12.79 1.84
CA THR A 216 24.46 11.75 0.82
C THR A 216 22.98 11.38 0.70
N GLY A 217 22.11 12.02 1.48
CA GLY A 217 20.71 11.64 1.62
C GLY A 217 19.95 11.55 0.30
N MET A 218 20.14 12.54 -0.57
CA MET A 218 19.51 12.55 -1.89
C MET A 218 19.98 11.37 -2.76
N THR A 219 21.28 11.06 -2.75
CA THR A 219 21.82 9.89 -3.45
C THR A 219 21.24 8.58 -2.91
N ASP A 220 21.17 8.44 -1.58
CA ASP A 220 20.66 7.23 -0.94
C ASP A 220 19.16 7.03 -1.21
N ALA A 221 18.35 8.10 -1.14
CA ALA A 221 16.92 8.10 -1.44
C ALA A 221 16.65 7.84 -2.93
N ALA A 222 17.39 8.49 -3.83
CA ALA A 222 17.33 8.22 -5.26
C ALA A 222 17.72 6.77 -5.56
N CYS A 223 18.75 6.22 -4.91
CA CYS A 223 19.12 4.82 -5.07
C CYS A 223 18.10 3.85 -4.50
N ALA A 224 17.37 4.20 -3.44
CA ALA A 224 16.25 3.38 -2.95
C ALA A 224 15.17 3.23 -4.03
N LEU A 225 14.79 4.32 -4.70
CA LEU A 225 13.87 4.28 -5.84
C LEU A 225 14.49 3.54 -7.05
N ILE A 226 15.76 3.82 -7.36
CA ILE A 226 16.48 3.25 -8.51
C ILE A 226 16.77 1.74 -8.37
N THR A 227 16.68 1.20 -7.16
CA THR A 227 16.85 -0.24 -6.90
C THR A 227 15.53 -0.92 -6.53
N ASP A 228 14.41 -0.25 -6.77
CA ASP A 228 13.04 -0.73 -6.46
C ASP A 228 12.84 -1.10 -4.96
N ARG A 229 13.68 -0.53 -4.07
CA ARG A 229 13.52 -0.62 -2.60
C ARG A 229 12.47 0.36 -2.09
N ALA A 230 12.34 1.52 -2.74
CA ALA A 230 11.26 2.48 -2.55
C ALA A 230 10.37 2.54 -3.79
N ASP A 231 9.10 2.86 -3.57
CA ASP A 231 8.09 3.04 -4.63
C ASP A 231 7.93 4.51 -5.02
N TYR A 232 8.26 5.42 -4.11
CA TYR A 232 8.08 6.85 -4.28
C TYR A 232 9.24 7.63 -3.64
N LEU A 233 9.70 8.68 -4.31
CA LEU A 233 10.68 9.62 -3.79
C LEU A 233 9.95 10.93 -3.43
N ALA A 234 9.69 11.13 -2.14
CA ALA A 234 9.04 12.32 -1.57
C ALA A 234 10.06 13.46 -1.41
N VAL A 235 10.67 13.85 -2.52
CA VAL A 235 11.63 14.96 -2.61
C VAL A 235 11.34 15.70 -3.91
N PRO A 236 11.03 17.02 -3.87
CA PRO A 236 10.94 17.83 -5.07
C PRO A 236 12.27 17.78 -5.86
N LEU A 237 12.22 17.27 -7.08
CA LEU A 237 13.40 17.08 -7.92
C LEU A 237 13.77 18.35 -8.66
N THR A 238 15.04 18.74 -8.57
CA THR A 238 15.59 19.81 -9.42
C THR A 238 15.99 19.26 -10.79
N PRO A 239 16.13 20.11 -11.83
CA PRO A 239 16.67 19.69 -13.12
C PRO A 239 18.00 18.93 -13.01
N ASN A 240 18.88 19.35 -12.10
CA ASN A 240 20.15 18.66 -11.86
C ASN A 240 19.92 17.22 -11.35
N ASN A 241 19.01 17.01 -10.39
CA ASN A 241 18.74 15.68 -9.83
C ASN A 241 18.20 14.69 -10.88
N LEU A 242 17.52 15.17 -11.92
CA LEU A 242 16.97 14.31 -12.97
C LEU A 242 18.06 13.73 -13.88
N THR A 243 19.09 14.54 -14.16
CA THR A 243 20.20 14.18 -15.06
C THR A 243 21.44 13.67 -14.35
N GLU A 244 21.52 13.84 -13.03
CA GLU A 244 22.64 13.41 -12.20
C GLU A 244 22.85 11.89 -12.30
N ASN A 245 24.10 11.49 -12.51
CA ASN A 245 24.50 10.08 -12.54
C ASN A 245 24.88 9.63 -11.13
N PHE A 246 23.87 9.28 -10.34
CA PHE A 246 24.08 8.66 -9.03
C PHE A 246 24.82 7.33 -9.17
N LEU A 247 25.40 6.82 -8.09
CA LEU A 247 26.14 5.55 -8.10
C LEU A 247 25.32 4.35 -8.61
N CYS A 248 24.00 4.42 -8.50
CA CYS A 248 23.04 3.42 -8.95
C CYS A 248 22.44 3.70 -10.34
N GLY A 249 22.81 4.81 -10.98
CA GLY A 249 22.32 5.27 -12.29
C GLY A 249 21.58 6.61 -12.23
N VAL A 250 20.92 6.97 -13.33
CA VAL A 250 20.22 8.25 -13.50
C VAL A 250 18.72 8.05 -13.28
N ILE A 251 18.04 8.97 -12.57
CA ILE A 251 16.58 8.89 -12.33
C ILE A 251 15.81 8.86 -13.65
N GLN A 252 16.18 9.72 -14.60
CA GLN A 252 15.51 9.87 -15.90
C GLN A 252 15.78 8.71 -16.89
N ASN A 253 16.91 8.00 -16.77
CA ASN A 253 17.37 7.04 -17.80
C ASN A 253 17.21 5.55 -17.42
N ASN A 254 16.50 5.22 -16.33
CA ASN A 254 16.52 3.87 -15.75
C ASN A 254 15.06 3.32 -15.57
N PRO A 255 14.84 2.00 -15.74
CA PRO A 255 13.82 1.23 -16.50
C PRO A 255 12.42 1.82 -16.80
N PRO A 256 11.65 1.22 -17.76
CA PRO A 256 10.29 1.64 -18.14
C PRO A 256 9.25 1.65 -17.00
N THR A 257 9.61 1.10 -15.84
CA THR A 257 8.79 1.09 -14.62
C THR A 257 8.94 2.36 -13.79
N ARG A 258 9.71 3.38 -14.22
CA ARG A 258 9.87 4.64 -13.50
C ARG A 258 9.23 5.79 -14.23
N PHE A 259 8.68 6.71 -13.47
CA PHE A 259 8.08 7.91 -14.03
C PHE A 259 8.38 9.12 -13.18
N VAL A 260 8.60 10.23 -13.88
CA VAL A 260 8.74 11.55 -13.28
C VAL A 260 7.48 12.32 -13.65
N ALA A 261 6.67 12.64 -12.65
CA ALA A 261 5.57 13.58 -12.81
C ALA A 261 6.12 15.00 -12.77
N PHE A 262 5.67 15.84 -13.70
CA PHE A 262 5.96 17.27 -13.73
C PHE A 262 4.63 18.00 -13.65
N ASP A 263 4.47 18.80 -12.60
CA ASP A 263 3.28 19.60 -12.38
C ASP A 263 3.68 21.04 -12.04
N PRO A 264 2.89 22.06 -12.39
CA PRO A 264 3.22 23.45 -12.06
C PRO A 264 3.51 23.64 -10.56
N GLY A 265 4.64 24.25 -10.20
CA GLY A 265 5.05 24.44 -8.81
C GLY A 265 4.75 25.83 -8.24
N PHE A 266 5.13 26.01 -6.97
CA PHE A 266 5.06 27.29 -6.24
C PHE A 266 6.43 27.95 -6.06
N LYS A 267 7.42 27.55 -6.86
CA LYS A 267 8.72 28.19 -6.89
C LYS A 267 8.82 29.09 -8.10
N PHE A 268 9.30 30.31 -7.93
CA PHE A 268 9.59 31.21 -9.04
C PHE A 268 10.94 31.90 -8.91
N LEU A 269 11.58 32.14 -10.05
CA LEU A 269 12.76 32.97 -10.19
C LEU A 269 12.32 34.42 -10.37
N HIS A 270 13.01 35.36 -9.74
CA HIS A 270 12.75 36.79 -9.90
C HIS A 270 14.03 37.61 -9.96
N PHE A 271 13.91 38.75 -10.64
CA PHE A 271 14.84 39.85 -10.58
C PHE A 271 14.30 40.87 -9.57
N GLY A 272 14.97 40.96 -8.42
CA GLY A 272 14.62 41.86 -7.33
C GLY A 272 15.24 43.24 -7.52
N MET A 273 14.53 44.27 -7.04
CA MET A 273 14.91 45.67 -7.19
C MET A 273 14.72 46.39 -5.86
N ASN A 274 15.74 47.12 -5.40
CA ASN A 274 15.63 47.92 -4.18
C ASN A 274 14.87 49.21 -4.45
N THR A 275 13.58 49.26 -4.11
CA THR A 275 12.71 50.40 -4.45
C THR A 275 13.00 51.69 -3.66
N GLN A 276 13.93 51.66 -2.69
CA GLN A 276 14.34 52.86 -1.94
C GLN A 276 15.57 53.56 -2.56
N HIS A 277 16.30 52.88 -3.46
CA HIS A 277 17.50 53.44 -4.09
C HIS A 277 17.15 54.24 -5.34
N VAL A 278 17.94 55.28 -5.65
CA VAL A 278 17.80 56.02 -6.92
C VAL A 278 18.57 55.29 -8.02
N PRO A 279 18.01 55.13 -9.23
CA PRO A 279 16.70 55.59 -9.71
C PRO A 279 15.58 54.55 -9.54
N LEU A 280 15.82 53.48 -8.78
CA LEU A 280 14.85 52.41 -8.54
C LEU A 280 13.63 52.81 -7.73
N ASN A 281 13.59 54.01 -7.14
CA ASN A 281 12.41 54.60 -6.52
C ASN A 281 11.36 55.07 -7.55
N ASP A 282 11.75 55.27 -8.81
CA ASP A 282 10.86 55.62 -9.91
C ASP A 282 10.27 54.36 -10.58
N SER A 283 8.94 54.24 -10.58
CA SER A 283 8.25 53.13 -11.22
C SER A 283 8.44 53.10 -12.73
N ALA A 284 8.57 54.27 -13.40
CA ALA A 284 8.75 54.31 -14.85
C ALA A 284 10.09 53.69 -15.26
N PHE A 285 11.15 53.96 -14.48
CA PHE A 285 12.45 53.32 -14.66
C PHE A 285 12.37 51.80 -14.45
N ARG A 286 11.77 51.34 -13.34
CA ARG A 286 11.60 49.91 -13.07
C ARG A 286 10.80 49.18 -14.14
N VAL A 287 9.76 49.81 -14.69
CA VAL A 287 8.95 49.27 -15.79
C VAL A 287 9.78 49.14 -17.08
N ALA A 288 10.66 50.10 -17.39
CA ALA A 288 11.59 49.98 -18.50
C ALA A 288 12.62 48.85 -18.28
N VAL A 289 13.25 48.77 -17.11
CA VAL A 289 14.16 47.67 -16.72
C VAL A 289 13.47 46.33 -16.88
N THR A 290 12.26 46.19 -16.34
CA THR A 290 11.45 44.95 -16.42
C THR A 290 11.11 44.54 -17.85
N SER A 291 10.98 45.52 -18.75
CA SER A 291 10.72 45.33 -20.19
C SER A 291 11.96 44.92 -20.99
N ALA A 292 13.16 45.18 -20.46
CA ALA A 292 14.43 44.72 -21.03
C ALA A 292 14.79 43.27 -20.65
N LEU A 293 14.08 42.66 -19.69
CA LEU A 293 14.35 41.30 -19.23
C LEU A 293 13.78 40.26 -20.20
N ASP A 294 14.66 39.44 -20.76
CA ASP A 294 14.28 38.37 -21.68
C ASP A 294 13.81 37.11 -20.93
N ARG A 295 12.51 37.10 -20.61
CA ARG A 295 11.87 35.99 -19.90
C ARG A 295 11.79 34.70 -20.72
N GLU A 296 11.71 34.79 -22.05
CA GLU A 296 11.68 33.61 -22.93
C GLU A 296 13.06 32.95 -22.99
N LEU A 297 14.14 33.74 -23.08
CA LEU A 297 15.50 33.22 -22.91
C LEU A 297 15.67 32.58 -21.54
N THR A 298 15.16 33.23 -20.48
CA THR A 298 15.24 32.69 -19.12
C THR A 298 14.49 31.36 -19.00
N LYS A 299 13.26 31.26 -19.54
CA LYS A 299 12.50 30.01 -19.63
C LYS A 299 13.29 28.91 -20.33
N PHE A 300 13.86 29.21 -21.49
CA PHE A 300 14.66 28.24 -22.25
C PHE A 300 15.90 27.76 -21.48
N VAL A 301 16.64 28.70 -20.89
CA VAL A 301 17.89 28.44 -20.16
C VAL A 301 17.65 27.71 -18.84
N GLU A 302 16.58 28.04 -18.12
CA GLU A 302 16.22 27.41 -16.84
C GLU A 302 15.54 26.06 -17.01
N GLY A 303 14.77 25.88 -18.07
CA GLY A 303 13.62 24.98 -18.06
C GLY A 303 13.90 23.52 -18.31
N LEU A 304 14.76 23.13 -19.26
CA LEU A 304 14.71 21.77 -19.84
C LEU A 304 13.26 21.30 -20.20
N GLY A 305 12.32 22.24 -20.39
CA GLY A 305 10.88 21.98 -20.56
C GLY A 305 10.00 22.10 -19.30
N SER A 306 10.55 22.43 -18.14
CA SER A 306 9.90 22.42 -16.81
C SER A 306 9.80 23.82 -16.15
N THR A 307 9.70 24.87 -16.96
CA THR A 307 9.47 26.24 -16.50
C THR A 307 8.51 26.97 -17.41
N GLU A 308 7.78 27.92 -16.84
CA GLU A 308 6.86 28.79 -17.57
C GLU A 308 7.13 30.26 -17.25
N VAL A 309 6.87 31.16 -18.21
CA VAL A 309 7.11 32.60 -18.00
C VAL A 309 6.23 33.13 -16.87
N ALA A 310 6.83 33.93 -15.98
CA ALA A 310 6.14 34.54 -14.84
C ALA A 310 5.93 36.04 -15.05
N ASP A 311 4.68 36.48 -14.92
CA ASP A 311 4.27 37.90 -14.88
C ASP A 311 3.80 38.33 -13.48
N SER A 312 3.56 37.38 -12.58
CA SER A 312 3.07 37.59 -11.22
C SER A 312 3.80 36.64 -10.26
N PRO A 313 3.99 37.02 -8.99
CA PRO A 313 4.42 36.09 -7.94
C PRO A 313 3.46 34.91 -7.73
N VAL A 314 2.17 35.09 -8.07
CA VAL A 314 1.18 34.00 -8.05
C VAL A 314 1.21 33.28 -9.39
N THR A 315 1.40 31.95 -9.36
CA THR A 315 1.44 31.13 -10.57
C THR A 315 0.08 31.06 -11.27
N PRO A 316 0.02 31.08 -12.62
CA PRO A 316 -1.23 30.86 -13.36
C PRO A 316 -1.93 29.53 -13.06
N ALA A 317 -1.17 28.51 -12.63
CA ALA A 317 -1.71 27.22 -12.20
C ALA A 317 -2.61 27.35 -10.96
N ASN A 318 -2.41 28.38 -10.15
CA ASN A 318 -3.28 28.75 -9.06
C ASN A 318 -4.39 29.69 -9.56
N ALA A 319 -5.20 29.18 -10.49
CA ALA A 319 -6.14 29.97 -11.29
C ALA A 319 -7.17 30.74 -10.43
N TYR A 320 -7.51 30.21 -9.24
CA TYR A 320 -8.42 30.88 -8.33
C TYR A 320 -7.85 32.24 -7.88
N TRP A 321 -6.60 32.28 -7.44
CA TRP A 321 -5.97 33.51 -6.91
C TRP A 321 -5.28 34.35 -7.98
N PHE A 322 -4.90 33.75 -9.11
CA PHE A 322 -4.13 34.43 -10.16
C PHE A 322 -4.89 35.60 -10.81
N ASN A 323 -4.17 36.70 -11.06
CA ASN A 323 -4.66 37.80 -11.88
C ASN A 323 -4.07 37.72 -13.30
N ALA A 324 -4.87 37.26 -14.26
CA ALA A 324 -4.44 37.16 -15.67
C ALA A 324 -4.27 38.52 -16.38
N SER A 325 -4.74 39.61 -15.78
CA SER A 325 -4.69 40.97 -16.36
C SER A 325 -3.47 41.77 -15.92
N VAL A 326 -2.53 41.18 -15.19
CA VAL A 326 -1.27 41.85 -14.86
C VAL A 326 -0.52 42.27 -16.13
N PRO A 327 0.16 43.43 -16.13
CA PRO A 327 0.97 43.86 -17.27
C PRO A 327 1.99 42.80 -17.67
N LYS A 328 2.11 42.55 -18.98
CA LYS A 328 3.06 41.59 -19.53
C LYS A 328 4.21 42.32 -20.20
N TYR A 329 5.35 42.39 -19.52
CA TYR A 329 6.55 43.01 -20.06
C TYR A 329 7.37 41.99 -20.84
N ARG A 330 7.57 42.25 -22.13
CA ARG A 330 8.32 41.38 -23.04
C ARG A 330 9.28 42.20 -23.88
N VAL A 331 10.47 41.64 -24.10
CA VAL A 331 11.38 42.13 -25.12
C VAL A 331 10.78 41.90 -26.51
N VAL A 332 11.04 42.80 -27.44
CA VAL A 332 10.68 42.60 -28.84
C VAL A 332 11.76 41.72 -29.48
N LYS A 333 11.33 40.73 -30.28
CA LYS A 333 12.24 39.86 -31.04
C LYS A 333 12.18 40.22 -32.52
N GLY A 334 13.34 40.35 -33.14
CA GLY A 334 13.50 40.61 -34.57
C GLY A 334 14.52 39.68 -35.22
N VAL A 335 14.74 39.87 -36.52
CA VAL A 335 15.75 39.14 -37.28
C VAL A 335 16.71 40.12 -37.94
N GLU A 336 17.99 40.04 -37.58
CA GLU A 336 19.07 40.81 -38.19
C GLU A 336 20.13 39.85 -38.72
N GLY A 337 20.53 40.00 -39.99
CA GLY A 337 21.54 39.13 -40.61
C GLY A 337 21.20 37.64 -40.60
N GLY A 338 19.93 37.26 -40.42
CA GLY A 338 19.48 35.87 -40.29
C GLY A 338 19.52 35.30 -38.87
N GLN A 339 19.87 36.08 -37.86
CA GLN A 339 19.83 35.68 -36.45
C GLN A 339 18.68 36.36 -35.70
N VAL A 340 18.10 35.66 -34.73
CA VAL A 340 17.09 36.23 -33.83
C VAL A 340 17.80 37.14 -32.82
N VAL A 341 17.44 38.42 -32.81
CA VAL A 341 18.01 39.42 -31.91
C VAL A 341 16.92 40.05 -31.03
N THR A 342 17.35 40.59 -29.89
CA THR A 342 16.48 41.37 -29.00
C THR A 342 16.51 42.84 -29.44
N ILE A 343 15.33 43.40 -29.72
CA ILE A 343 15.14 44.82 -30.07
C ILE A 343 14.65 45.57 -28.83
N LEU A 344 15.31 46.68 -28.50
CA LEU A 344 15.08 47.45 -27.27
C LEU A 344 14.62 48.91 -27.51
N ASP A 345 14.20 49.25 -28.74
CA ASP A 345 13.73 50.60 -29.10
C ASP A 345 12.58 51.06 -28.20
N ASN A 346 11.65 50.16 -27.87
CA ASN A 346 10.56 50.44 -26.95
C ASN A 346 11.06 50.77 -25.53
N VAL A 347 12.10 50.07 -25.06
CA VAL A 347 12.70 50.33 -23.75
C VAL A 347 13.42 51.68 -23.74
N ASN A 348 14.15 52.00 -24.82
CA ASN A 348 14.78 53.31 -24.98
C ASN A 348 13.74 54.44 -24.96
N GLU A 349 12.62 54.29 -25.68
CA GLU A 349 11.53 55.26 -25.66
C GLU A 349 10.90 55.40 -24.27
N MET A 350 10.75 54.30 -23.52
CA MET A 350 10.26 54.34 -22.13
C MET A 350 11.19 55.12 -21.21
N LEU A 351 12.50 54.91 -21.33
CA LEU A 351 13.52 55.63 -20.55
C LEU A 351 13.57 57.12 -20.93
N ASP A 352 13.51 57.44 -22.23
CA ASP A 352 13.49 58.82 -22.74
C ASP A 352 12.26 59.57 -22.23
N ARG A 353 11.06 58.96 -22.32
CA ARG A 353 9.82 59.55 -21.80
C ARG A 353 9.85 59.76 -20.29
N ALA A 354 10.58 58.91 -19.56
CA ALA A 354 10.80 59.05 -18.12
C ALA A 354 11.92 60.06 -17.77
N GLY A 355 12.61 60.62 -18.78
CA GLY A 355 13.60 61.67 -18.61
C GLY A 355 15.03 61.17 -18.34
N TYR A 356 15.30 59.88 -18.53
CA TYR A 356 16.64 59.33 -18.39
C TYR A 356 17.36 59.48 -19.72
N PHE A 357 18.33 60.38 -19.81
CA PHE A 357 19.12 60.60 -21.03
C PHE A 357 20.59 60.56 -20.66
N ASP A 358 21.44 60.10 -21.59
CA ASP A 358 22.88 60.34 -21.52
C ASP A 358 23.11 61.84 -21.82
N ARG A 359 23.38 62.64 -20.78
CA ARG A 359 23.57 64.09 -20.91
C ARG A 359 25.04 64.47 -21.02
N ASN A 360 25.94 63.59 -20.59
CA ASN A 360 27.37 63.86 -20.52
C ASN A 360 28.17 63.18 -21.67
N GLY A 361 27.51 62.34 -22.47
CA GLY A 361 28.07 61.63 -23.62
C GLY A 361 28.96 60.44 -23.24
N ASP A 362 28.83 59.90 -22.03
CA ASP A 362 29.67 58.78 -21.54
C ASP A 362 29.12 57.39 -21.92
N GLY A 363 27.97 57.33 -22.60
CA GLY A 363 27.29 56.11 -23.02
C GLY A 363 26.28 55.59 -21.99
N TRP A 364 26.15 56.22 -20.83
CA TRP A 364 25.24 55.83 -19.76
C TRP A 364 24.21 56.92 -19.50
N ARG A 365 22.98 56.51 -19.18
CA ARG A 365 21.90 57.45 -18.88
C ARG A 365 22.11 58.05 -17.51
N ASP A 366 21.82 59.34 -17.39
CA ASP A 366 21.70 60.06 -16.12
C ASP A 366 20.25 60.06 -15.62
N THR A 367 20.08 60.24 -14.32
CA THR A 367 18.78 60.52 -13.70
C THR A 367 18.06 61.73 -14.35
N PRO A 368 16.74 61.92 -14.14
CA PRO A 368 16.00 63.04 -14.75
C PRO A 368 16.55 64.44 -14.39
N TRP A 369 17.21 64.55 -13.24
CA TRP A 369 17.90 65.76 -12.77
C TRP A 369 19.39 65.83 -13.15
N GLY A 370 19.89 64.88 -13.95
CA GLY A 370 21.23 64.92 -14.56
C GLY A 370 22.39 64.40 -13.70
N ALA A 371 22.10 63.64 -12.63
CA ALA A 371 23.14 62.92 -11.89
C ALA A 371 23.41 61.54 -12.53
N PRO A 372 24.68 61.14 -12.72
CA PRO A 372 25.03 59.80 -13.18
C PRO A 372 24.74 58.76 -12.11
N PHE A 373 24.53 57.51 -12.52
CA PHE A 373 24.31 56.40 -11.59
C PHE A 373 24.95 55.09 -12.10
N THR A 374 25.22 54.18 -11.18
CA THR A 374 25.69 52.82 -11.47
C THR A 374 25.04 51.89 -10.45
N LEU A 375 24.49 50.76 -10.91
CA LEU A 375 23.67 49.88 -10.08
C LEU A 375 24.39 48.57 -9.79
N THR A 376 24.48 48.21 -8.52
CA THR A 376 25.08 46.95 -8.06
C THR A 376 24.12 45.79 -8.30
N PHE A 377 24.53 44.84 -9.14
CA PHE A 377 23.76 43.64 -9.47
C PHE A 377 24.39 42.39 -8.84
N LEU A 378 23.67 41.78 -7.90
CA LEU A 378 24.09 40.55 -7.22
C LEU A 378 23.56 39.30 -7.94
N HIS A 379 24.45 38.38 -8.31
CA HIS A 379 24.05 37.12 -8.92
C HIS A 379 24.99 35.98 -8.55
N LEU A 380 24.56 34.74 -8.83
CA LEU A 380 25.38 33.55 -8.60
C LEU A 380 26.53 33.47 -9.62
N ASN A 381 27.63 32.85 -9.21
CA ASN A 381 28.74 32.52 -10.10
C ASN A 381 28.40 31.33 -11.02
N ALA A 382 29.12 31.22 -12.13
CA ALA A 382 28.93 30.16 -13.15
C ALA A 382 29.15 28.74 -12.62
N THR A 383 29.95 28.55 -11.56
CA THR A 383 30.20 27.24 -10.96
C THR A 383 29.00 26.73 -10.16
N THR A 384 28.25 27.66 -9.54
CA THR A 384 27.09 27.36 -8.69
C THR A 384 25.81 27.28 -9.52
N ASP A 385 25.70 28.13 -10.54
CA ASP A 385 24.63 28.06 -11.54
C ASP A 385 25.24 28.02 -12.95
N PRO A 386 25.36 26.82 -13.57
CA PRO A 386 25.98 26.68 -14.89
C PRO A 386 25.18 27.37 -16.00
N ARG A 387 23.99 27.89 -15.70
CA ARG A 387 23.08 28.56 -16.63
C ARG A 387 23.31 30.08 -16.63
N ILE A 388 24.56 30.52 -16.84
CA ILE A 388 24.96 31.94 -16.81
C ILE A 388 24.40 32.78 -17.98
N ALA A 389 23.93 32.12 -19.05
CA ALA A 389 23.38 32.79 -20.25
C ALA A 389 22.25 33.79 -19.94
N LYS A 390 21.42 33.52 -18.91
CA LYS A 390 20.38 34.46 -18.46
C LYS A 390 20.96 35.75 -17.86
N VAL A 391 22.03 35.63 -17.08
CA VAL A 391 22.73 36.77 -16.45
C VAL A 391 23.36 37.62 -17.54
N PHE A 392 24.09 36.98 -18.46
CA PHE A 392 24.67 37.66 -19.61
C PHE A 392 23.61 38.39 -20.45
N GLY A 393 22.46 37.77 -20.71
CA GLY A 393 21.35 38.40 -21.42
C GLY A 393 20.79 39.63 -20.70
N ILE A 394 20.61 39.57 -19.37
CA ILE A 394 20.15 40.70 -18.55
C ILE A 394 21.16 41.86 -18.64
N VAL A 395 22.43 41.59 -18.40
CA VAL A 395 23.50 42.61 -18.39
C VAL A 395 23.65 43.24 -19.77
N THR A 396 23.66 42.41 -20.82
CA THR A 396 23.74 42.87 -22.22
C THR A 396 22.58 43.82 -22.56
N ASN A 397 21.34 43.43 -22.24
CA ASN A 397 20.18 44.24 -22.57
C ASN A 397 20.14 45.55 -21.77
N LEU A 398 20.46 45.52 -20.48
CA LEU A 398 20.46 46.72 -19.64
C LEU A 398 21.59 47.68 -20.04
N ASN A 399 22.79 47.16 -20.35
CA ASN A 399 23.88 48.00 -20.85
C ASN A 399 23.53 48.62 -22.22
N ALA A 400 22.88 47.88 -23.11
CA ALA A 400 22.48 48.36 -24.44
C ALA A 400 21.47 49.53 -24.40
N VAL A 401 20.71 49.68 -23.32
CA VAL A 401 19.82 50.82 -23.10
C VAL A 401 20.43 51.88 -22.19
N GLY A 402 21.75 51.85 -21.96
CA GLY A 402 22.49 52.85 -21.21
C GLY A 402 22.32 52.75 -19.70
N ILE A 403 22.01 51.58 -19.14
CA ILE A 403 21.98 51.36 -17.68
C ILE A 403 23.28 50.67 -17.25
N HIS A 404 24.13 51.38 -16.51
CA HIS A 404 25.43 50.87 -16.09
C HIS A 404 25.30 49.95 -14.86
N LEU A 405 25.76 48.69 -14.98
CA LEU A 405 25.75 47.71 -13.90
C LEU A 405 27.15 47.44 -13.34
N ASN A 406 27.26 47.38 -12.02
CA ASN A 406 28.40 46.81 -11.31
C ASN A 406 28.04 45.39 -10.85
N GLU A 407 28.48 44.39 -11.62
CA GLU A 407 28.21 42.98 -11.35
C GLU A 407 29.01 42.45 -10.16
N VAL A 408 28.35 41.75 -9.24
CA VAL A 408 28.99 41.15 -8.07
C VAL A 408 28.52 39.70 -7.92
N GLU A 409 29.43 38.79 -8.25
CA GLU A 409 29.22 37.34 -8.12
C GLU A 409 29.37 36.87 -6.66
N LEU A 410 28.36 36.18 -6.14
CA LEU A 410 28.31 35.74 -4.75
C LEU A 410 27.68 34.34 -4.61
N SER A 411 27.86 33.72 -3.45
CA SER A 411 27.08 32.53 -3.05
C SER A 411 25.66 32.92 -2.63
N PRO A 412 24.68 31.99 -2.61
CA PRO A 412 23.30 32.30 -2.19
C PRO A 412 23.23 32.97 -0.80
N ALA A 413 24.00 32.46 0.17
CA ALA A 413 24.04 33.02 1.52
C ALA A 413 24.63 34.44 1.56
N ALA A 414 25.62 34.72 0.72
CA ALA A 414 26.22 36.05 0.64
C ALA A 414 25.32 37.07 -0.09
N ILE A 415 24.57 36.65 -1.11
CA ILE A 415 23.51 37.49 -1.71
C ILE A 415 22.48 37.82 -0.64
N GLN A 416 21.98 36.83 0.10
CA GLN A 416 20.99 37.04 1.16
C GLN A 416 21.50 37.99 2.24
N ALA A 417 22.77 37.87 2.65
CA ALA A 417 23.39 38.76 3.63
C ALA A 417 23.46 40.22 3.13
N ARG A 418 23.83 40.42 1.86
CA ARG A 418 23.86 41.75 1.22
C ARG A 418 22.48 42.37 1.09
N VAL A 419 21.48 41.56 0.74
CA VAL A 419 20.08 41.97 0.65
C VAL A 419 19.56 42.44 2.02
N VAL A 420 19.80 41.66 3.08
CA VAL A 420 19.42 42.04 4.45
C VAL A 420 20.17 43.28 4.94
N ALA A 421 21.43 43.44 4.54
CA ALA A 421 22.24 44.60 4.88
C ALA A 421 21.93 45.85 4.03
N ASP A 422 20.95 45.77 3.11
CA ASP A 422 20.57 46.87 2.22
C ASP A 422 21.72 47.39 1.34
N THR A 423 22.55 46.47 0.83
CA THR A 423 23.78 46.78 0.06
C THR A 423 23.72 46.23 -1.37
N PHE A 424 22.59 46.42 -2.01
CA PHE A 424 22.27 45.95 -3.37
C PHE A 424 21.31 46.93 -4.06
N ASP A 425 21.34 46.94 -5.39
CA ASP A 425 20.33 47.63 -6.21
C ASP A 425 19.45 46.58 -6.92
N PHE A 426 20.11 45.60 -7.53
CA PHE A 426 19.48 44.44 -8.15
C PHE A 426 20.01 43.13 -7.56
N TYR A 427 19.17 42.11 -7.57
CA TYR A 427 19.63 40.74 -7.31
C TYR A 427 18.79 39.71 -8.07
N LEU A 428 19.41 38.59 -8.41
CA LEU A 428 18.68 37.41 -8.89
C LEU A 428 18.39 36.48 -7.70
N GLY A 429 17.11 36.18 -7.48
CA GLY A 429 16.66 35.34 -6.38
C GLY A 429 15.55 34.38 -6.80
N SER A 430 15.17 33.49 -5.88
CA SER A 430 13.98 32.67 -6.05
C SER A 430 13.21 32.59 -4.75
N TYR A 431 11.89 32.49 -4.86
CA TYR A 431 10.99 32.23 -3.74
C TYR A 431 10.29 30.89 -3.93
N THR A 432 10.14 30.14 -2.85
CA THR A 432 9.12 29.08 -2.74
C THR A 432 8.01 29.64 -1.87
N VAL A 433 6.78 29.63 -2.38
CA VAL A 433 5.61 30.25 -1.72
C VAL A 433 4.53 29.22 -1.44
N GLU A 434 3.55 29.62 -0.63
CA GLU A 434 2.36 28.82 -0.33
C GLU A 434 1.32 28.98 -1.45
N SER A 435 0.36 28.05 -1.53
CA SER A 435 -0.78 28.14 -2.46
C SER A 435 -1.75 29.27 -2.08
N ASP A 436 -1.85 29.62 -0.81
CA ASP A 436 -2.63 30.77 -0.35
C ASP A 436 -1.84 32.08 -0.55
N PRO A 437 -2.44 33.15 -1.12
CA PRO A 437 -1.71 34.37 -1.48
C PRO A 437 -1.26 35.22 -0.30
N SER A 438 -1.50 34.83 0.95
CA SER A 438 -1.06 35.62 2.11
C SER A 438 0.46 35.74 2.25
N PHE A 439 1.25 34.91 1.55
CA PHE A 439 2.70 35.13 1.44
C PHE A 439 3.05 36.52 0.88
N LEU A 440 2.15 37.14 0.11
CA LEU A 440 2.32 38.51 -0.42
C LEU A 440 2.50 39.53 0.71
N PHE A 441 1.85 39.34 1.87
CA PHE A 441 2.02 40.21 3.03
C PHE A 441 3.46 40.17 3.53
N ASP A 442 4.01 38.96 3.69
CA ASP A 442 5.38 38.81 4.22
C ASP A 442 6.45 39.31 3.24
N LEU A 443 6.19 39.21 1.93
CA LEU A 443 7.12 39.66 0.90
C LEU A 443 7.05 41.16 0.60
N PHE A 444 5.93 41.85 0.86
CA PHE A 444 5.73 43.20 0.32
C PHE A 444 5.19 44.24 1.30
N HIS A 445 4.72 43.87 2.50
CA HIS A 445 4.23 44.84 3.47
C HIS A 445 5.40 45.63 4.09
N SER A 446 5.23 46.93 4.33
CA SER A 446 6.29 47.81 4.86
C SER A 446 6.75 47.44 6.28
N SER A 447 5.90 46.78 7.06
CA SER A 447 6.30 46.24 8.38
C SER A 447 7.32 45.09 8.29
N ARG A 448 7.74 44.70 7.09
CA ARG A 448 8.67 43.58 6.82
C ARG A 448 9.98 44.04 6.17
N LEU A 449 10.28 45.34 6.12
CA LEU A 449 11.50 45.90 5.50
C LEU A 449 12.79 45.26 6.03
N SER A 450 12.94 45.12 7.34
CA SER A 450 14.07 44.41 7.97
C SER A 450 13.91 42.87 8.00
N GLY A 451 12.88 42.36 7.32
CA GLY A 451 12.47 40.97 7.28
C GLY A 451 12.46 40.42 5.85
N ARG A 452 11.33 39.84 5.42
CA ARG A 452 11.21 39.18 4.11
C ARG A 452 10.88 40.11 2.93
N ASN A 453 10.63 41.40 3.19
CA ASN A 453 10.44 42.41 2.13
C ASN A 453 11.78 42.88 1.57
N TYR A 454 12.43 41.97 0.85
CA TYR A 454 13.77 42.16 0.27
C TYR A 454 13.83 43.20 -0.84
N ASN A 455 12.71 43.67 -1.39
CA ASN A 455 12.71 44.74 -2.40
C ASN A 455 12.52 46.14 -1.75
N ASN A 456 12.51 46.20 -0.41
CA ASN A 456 12.32 47.39 0.40
C ASN A 456 11.09 48.23 0.01
N ILE A 457 9.99 47.56 -0.35
CA ILE A 457 8.77 48.25 -0.79
C ILE A 457 8.07 48.88 0.42
N ALA A 458 7.74 50.16 0.32
CA ALA A 458 6.95 50.89 1.31
C ALA A 458 5.91 51.77 0.59
N ASP A 459 4.66 51.31 0.59
CA ASP A 459 3.53 52.05 0.01
C ASP A 459 2.27 51.83 0.87
N ALA A 460 1.65 52.91 1.31
CA ALA A 460 0.51 52.83 2.22
C ALA A 460 -0.75 52.22 1.57
N GLY A 461 -0.91 52.37 0.25
CA GLY A 461 -2.01 51.77 -0.50
C GLY A 461 -1.84 50.27 -0.64
N LEU A 462 -0.63 49.81 -0.96
CA LEU A 462 -0.27 48.40 -0.96
C LEU A 462 -0.44 47.78 0.42
N ASP A 463 0.06 48.44 1.47
CA ASP A 463 -0.06 47.95 2.86
C ASP A 463 -1.52 47.74 3.25
N ALA A 464 -2.40 48.69 2.92
CA ALA A 464 -3.84 48.56 3.17
C ALA A 464 -4.45 47.36 2.45
N MET A 465 -4.10 47.12 1.18
CA MET A 465 -4.56 45.94 0.44
C MET A 465 -4.03 44.64 1.03
N LEU A 466 -2.77 44.59 1.46
CA LEU A 466 -2.15 43.41 2.08
C LEU A 466 -2.78 43.10 3.45
N VAL A 467 -3.09 44.12 4.26
CA VAL A 467 -3.83 43.97 5.52
C VAL A 467 -5.24 43.44 5.24
N SER A 468 -5.94 43.99 4.25
CA SER A 468 -7.26 43.50 3.83
C SER A 468 -7.19 42.04 3.36
N LEU A 469 -6.19 41.66 2.57
CA LEU A 469 -5.99 40.28 2.11
C LEU A 469 -5.80 39.30 3.29
N ARG A 470 -5.06 39.72 4.32
CA ARG A 470 -4.80 38.94 5.53
C ARG A 470 -6.05 38.75 6.39
N ASP A 471 -6.86 39.79 6.51
CA ASP A 471 -7.93 39.86 7.51
C ASP A 471 -9.33 39.49 6.96
N GLU A 472 -9.59 39.69 5.66
CA GLU A 472 -10.90 39.50 5.02
C GLU A 472 -11.37 38.04 5.05
N ILE A 473 -12.56 37.80 5.61
CA ILE A 473 -13.16 36.47 5.74
C ILE A 473 -14.18 36.16 4.63
N ASP A 474 -14.62 37.16 3.87
CA ASP A 474 -15.35 36.93 2.64
C ASP A 474 -14.40 36.48 1.52
N ILE A 475 -14.54 35.23 1.07
CA ILE A 475 -13.60 34.64 0.11
C ILE A 475 -13.60 35.35 -1.25
N SER A 476 -14.72 35.96 -1.65
CA SER A 476 -14.82 36.67 -2.94
C SER A 476 -14.12 38.02 -2.88
N ALA A 477 -14.34 38.79 -1.80
CA ALA A 477 -13.63 40.04 -1.54
C ALA A 477 -12.13 39.81 -1.35
N ARG A 478 -11.74 38.73 -0.65
CA ARG A 478 -10.35 38.33 -0.49
C ARG A 478 -9.69 37.99 -1.81
N GLN A 479 -10.37 37.22 -2.69
CA GLN A 479 -9.87 36.90 -4.04
C GLN A 479 -9.65 38.16 -4.87
N LYS A 480 -10.61 39.09 -4.85
CA LYS A 480 -10.47 40.37 -5.55
C LYS A 480 -9.23 41.12 -5.04
N THR A 481 -9.05 41.22 -3.73
CA THR A 481 -7.92 41.91 -3.11
C THR A 481 -6.59 41.25 -3.49
N ALA A 482 -6.49 39.92 -3.48
CA ALA A 482 -5.30 39.20 -3.93
C ALA A 482 -4.92 39.54 -5.38
N ARG A 483 -5.91 39.68 -6.26
CA ARG A 483 -5.70 40.07 -7.66
C ARG A 483 -5.32 41.54 -7.80
N ASP A 484 -5.90 42.42 -7.01
CA ASP A 484 -5.58 43.85 -6.98
C ASP A 484 -4.13 44.09 -6.53
N VAL A 485 -3.65 43.35 -5.52
CA VAL A 485 -2.23 43.37 -5.09
C VAL A 485 -1.30 42.96 -6.23
N GLN A 486 -1.60 41.86 -6.93
CA GLN A 486 -0.81 41.44 -8.10
C GLN A 486 -0.80 42.51 -9.20
N GLY A 487 -1.96 43.14 -9.45
CA GLY A 487 -2.09 44.24 -10.41
C GLY A 487 -1.21 45.42 -10.04
N TRP A 488 -1.22 45.83 -8.77
CA TRP A 488 -0.37 46.91 -8.26
C TRP A 488 1.11 46.58 -8.40
N LEU A 489 1.54 45.36 -8.03
CA LEU A 489 2.94 44.91 -8.15
C LEU A 489 3.41 44.95 -9.61
N GLY A 490 2.56 44.50 -10.54
CA GLY A 490 2.85 44.51 -11.97
C GLY A 490 2.94 45.93 -12.54
N VAL A 491 1.94 46.78 -12.29
CA VAL A 491 1.90 48.17 -12.81
C VAL A 491 3.08 49.00 -12.30
N ASN A 492 3.49 48.81 -11.04
CA ASN A 492 4.60 49.54 -10.44
C ASN A 492 5.95 48.86 -10.66
N ALA A 493 6.01 47.69 -11.30
CA ALA A 493 7.20 46.86 -11.43
C ALA A 493 8.00 46.76 -10.11
N ALA A 494 7.29 46.52 -8.99
CA ALA A 494 7.90 46.47 -7.66
C ALA A 494 8.77 45.22 -7.45
N ILE A 495 8.52 44.20 -8.28
CA ILE A 495 9.31 42.98 -8.43
C ILE A 495 9.18 42.53 -9.89
N ALA A 496 10.21 41.88 -10.43
CA ALA A 496 10.13 41.27 -11.75
C ALA A 496 10.26 39.74 -11.67
N PRO A 497 9.14 39.00 -11.54
CA PRO A 497 9.14 37.56 -11.77
C PRO A 497 9.64 37.26 -13.19
N LEU A 498 10.39 36.17 -13.33
CA LEU A 498 10.97 35.73 -14.59
C LEU A 498 10.31 34.44 -15.07
N VAL A 499 10.37 33.40 -14.24
CA VAL A 499 9.79 32.08 -14.54
C VAL A 499 9.23 31.40 -13.28
N HIS A 500 8.15 30.66 -13.43
CA HIS A 500 7.67 29.66 -12.48
C HIS A 500 8.30 28.31 -12.82
N TYR A 501 8.70 27.55 -11.81
CA TYR A 501 9.24 26.19 -11.96
C TYR A 501 8.13 25.17 -11.77
N ASP A 502 8.15 24.11 -12.59
CA ASP A 502 7.43 22.90 -12.26
C ASP A 502 8.05 22.23 -11.02
N THR A 503 7.22 21.51 -10.29
CA THR A 503 7.65 20.57 -9.26
C THR A 503 7.66 19.18 -9.86
N ALA A 504 8.80 18.49 -9.73
CA ALA A 504 8.97 17.15 -10.26
C ALA A 504 9.09 16.11 -9.14
N PHE A 505 8.42 14.99 -9.29
CA PHE A 505 8.47 13.87 -8.35
C PHE A 505 8.61 12.55 -9.10
N ALA A 506 9.39 11.62 -8.53
CA ALA A 506 9.63 10.32 -9.17
C ALA A 506 8.99 9.17 -8.38
N TYR A 507 8.34 8.25 -9.11
CA TYR A 507 7.72 7.05 -8.54
C TYR A 507 7.82 5.84 -9.47
N ARG A 508 7.58 4.66 -8.89
CA ARG A 508 7.52 3.37 -9.58
C ARG A 508 6.11 3.13 -10.15
N ARG A 509 6.03 3.00 -11.48
CA ARG A 509 4.84 2.53 -12.20
C ARG A 509 4.70 1.00 -12.11
N GLY A 510 3.46 0.52 -12.20
CA GLY A 510 3.15 -0.92 -12.26
C GLY A 510 2.94 -1.61 -10.90
N ARG A 511 3.05 -0.86 -9.80
CA ARG A 511 2.63 -1.33 -8.46
C ARG A 511 1.43 -0.55 -7.94
N PHE A 512 1.49 0.78 -7.98
CA PHE A 512 0.42 1.66 -7.50
C PHE A 512 -0.06 2.62 -8.60
N GLU A 513 -1.36 2.89 -8.61
CA GLU A 513 -2.01 3.92 -9.42
C GLU A 513 -2.99 4.73 -8.56
N GLY A 514 -3.51 5.84 -9.11
CA GLY A 514 -4.35 6.78 -8.37
C GLY A 514 -3.64 8.06 -7.91
N TRP A 515 -2.41 8.32 -8.40
CA TRP A 515 -1.74 9.60 -8.22
C TRP A 515 -2.59 10.75 -8.77
N VAL A 516 -2.73 11.83 -8.00
CA VAL A 516 -3.50 13.02 -8.36
C VAL A 516 -2.52 14.16 -8.64
N SER A 517 -2.49 14.62 -9.89
CA SER A 517 -1.75 15.83 -10.27
C SER A 517 -2.51 17.07 -9.84
N GLU A 518 -1.84 17.96 -9.10
CA GLU A 518 -2.31 19.30 -8.78
C GLU A 518 -1.12 20.27 -8.79
N PRO A 519 -1.33 21.61 -8.79
CA PRO A 519 -0.22 22.53 -8.63
C PRO A 519 0.50 22.27 -7.31
N GLY A 520 1.82 22.10 -7.35
CA GLY A 520 2.64 21.60 -6.24
C GLY A 520 3.08 20.15 -6.40
N GLY A 521 2.52 19.40 -7.35
CA GLY A 521 2.92 18.03 -7.67
C GLY A 521 2.04 16.94 -7.07
N ILE A 522 2.39 15.69 -7.36
CA ILE A 522 1.67 14.49 -6.89
C ILE A 522 1.83 14.20 -5.39
N ASP A 523 2.70 14.93 -4.66
CA ASP A 523 2.89 14.76 -3.21
C ASP A 523 1.82 15.52 -2.40
N ASN A 524 0.57 15.10 -2.57
CA ASN A 524 -0.59 15.77 -1.98
C ASN A 524 -1.56 14.78 -1.35
N PHE A 525 -2.43 15.29 -0.48
CA PHE A 525 -3.43 14.51 0.24
C PHE A 525 -4.26 13.59 -0.69
N TRP A 526 -4.68 14.09 -1.85
CA TRP A 526 -5.57 13.39 -2.76
C TRP A 526 -4.92 12.20 -3.46
N SER A 527 -3.63 12.28 -3.77
CA SER A 527 -2.87 11.12 -4.24
C SER A 527 -2.99 9.96 -3.26
N PHE A 528 -2.72 10.17 -1.98
CA PHE A 528 -2.73 9.09 -0.98
C PHE A 528 -4.14 8.63 -0.57
N VAL A 529 -5.16 9.48 -0.74
CA VAL A 529 -6.57 9.07 -0.60
C VAL A 529 -6.95 8.05 -1.68
N GLY A 530 -6.51 8.30 -2.92
CA GLY A 530 -6.86 7.51 -4.10
C GLY A 530 -5.88 6.38 -4.40
N LEU A 531 -4.67 6.39 -3.84
CA LEU A 531 -3.61 5.45 -4.23
C LEU A 531 -3.95 4.01 -3.86
N HIS A 532 -3.90 3.12 -4.84
CA HIS A 532 -4.25 1.72 -4.68
C HIS A 532 -3.36 0.80 -5.52
N VAL A 533 -3.38 -0.49 -5.20
CA VAL A 533 -2.59 -1.48 -5.93
C VAL A 533 -3.21 -1.73 -7.30
N ILE A 534 -2.38 -1.73 -8.34
CA ILE A 534 -2.79 -2.03 -9.72
C ILE A 534 -3.24 -3.50 -9.81
N PRO A 535 -4.47 -3.79 -10.29
CA PRO A 535 -4.93 -5.15 -10.50
C PRO A 535 -4.14 -5.87 -11.60
N LYS A 536 -3.58 -7.03 -11.27
CA LYS A 536 -2.84 -7.97 -12.14
C LYS A 536 -3.68 -9.18 -12.53
N GLY A 537 -4.91 -9.27 -12.01
CA GLY A 537 -5.86 -10.36 -12.29
C GLY A 537 -5.84 -11.47 -11.23
N SER A 538 -6.49 -12.58 -11.54
CA SER A 538 -6.69 -13.67 -10.57
C SER A 538 -5.52 -14.64 -10.51
N LEU A 539 -5.25 -15.16 -9.31
CA LEU A 539 -4.30 -16.26 -9.10
C LEU A 539 -4.94 -17.62 -9.42
N SER A 540 -4.12 -18.56 -9.84
CA SER A 540 -4.46 -19.99 -9.89
C SER A 540 -3.57 -20.77 -8.93
N VAL A 541 -4.20 -21.55 -8.04
CA VAL A 541 -3.53 -22.27 -6.96
C VAL A 541 -3.73 -23.77 -7.13
N SER A 542 -2.63 -24.50 -7.22
CA SER A 542 -2.62 -25.97 -7.25
C SER A 542 -1.96 -26.51 -6.00
N VAL A 543 -2.61 -27.46 -5.32
CA VAL A 543 -2.09 -28.12 -4.11
C VAL A 543 -1.85 -29.59 -4.44
N VAL A 544 -0.59 -29.99 -4.51
CA VAL A 544 -0.18 -31.33 -4.96
C VAL A 544 0.64 -32.01 -3.86
N PRO A 545 0.12 -33.05 -3.21
CA PRO A 545 0.93 -33.87 -2.32
C PRO A 545 1.87 -34.75 -3.15
N PHE A 546 3.07 -35.01 -2.65
CA PHE A 546 4.01 -35.93 -3.31
C PHE A 546 3.44 -37.35 -3.38
N THR A 547 2.61 -37.73 -2.39
CA THR A 547 1.84 -38.96 -2.38
C THR A 547 0.40 -38.71 -1.97
N ASN A 548 -0.56 -39.16 -2.78
CA ASN A 548 -1.99 -39.01 -2.49
C ASN A 548 -2.48 -39.90 -1.34
N SER A 549 -1.63 -40.78 -0.79
CA SER A 549 -1.99 -41.60 0.34
C SER A 549 -0.80 -41.94 1.23
N VAL A 550 -0.98 -41.71 2.54
CA VAL A 550 0.06 -41.76 3.57
C VAL A 550 -0.42 -42.68 4.69
N ALA A 551 0.48 -43.47 5.27
CA ALA A 551 0.14 -44.30 6.43
C ALA A 551 0.01 -43.44 7.69
N SER A 552 -0.92 -43.80 8.59
CA SER A 552 -1.11 -43.18 9.91
C SER A 552 0.24 -42.96 10.62
N GLY A 553 0.50 -41.72 11.06
CA GLY A 553 1.76 -41.33 11.72
C GLY A 553 2.97 -41.12 10.79
N ARG A 554 2.83 -41.20 9.47
CA ARG A 554 3.88 -40.87 8.49
C ARG A 554 3.65 -39.48 7.88
N SER A 555 4.66 -38.95 7.22
CA SER A 555 4.60 -37.63 6.59
C SER A 555 4.82 -37.70 5.08
N THR A 556 4.31 -36.70 4.36
CA THR A 556 4.61 -36.46 2.94
C THR A 556 4.73 -34.97 2.68
N SER A 557 5.49 -34.59 1.66
CA SER A 557 5.59 -33.19 1.25
C SER A 557 4.36 -32.78 0.44
N VAL A 558 3.94 -31.53 0.59
CA VAL A 558 2.85 -30.92 -0.19
C VAL A 558 3.40 -29.67 -0.86
N ILE A 559 3.22 -29.61 -2.17
CA ILE A 559 3.68 -28.50 -3.01
C ILE A 559 2.47 -27.65 -3.37
N ILE A 560 2.52 -26.38 -3.02
CA ILE A 560 1.56 -25.36 -3.43
C ILE A 560 2.20 -24.61 -4.60
N SER A 561 1.59 -24.64 -5.78
CA SER A 561 2.03 -23.88 -6.95
C SER A 561 1.05 -22.75 -7.23
N VAL A 562 1.56 -21.55 -7.42
CA VAL A 562 0.79 -20.33 -7.66
C VAL A 562 1.24 -19.71 -8.99
N ILE A 563 0.30 -19.53 -9.91
CA ILE A 563 0.53 -18.89 -11.20
C ILE A 563 -0.49 -17.77 -11.44
N ASP A 564 -0.15 -16.82 -12.31
CA ASP A 564 -1.04 -15.75 -12.75
C ASP A 564 -1.88 -16.16 -13.99
N ASN A 565 -2.66 -15.21 -14.51
CA ASN A 565 -3.48 -15.39 -15.71
C ASN A 565 -2.66 -15.62 -16.99
N ALA A 566 -1.39 -15.21 -17.02
CA ALA A 566 -0.43 -15.47 -18.09
C ALA A 566 0.29 -16.81 -17.91
N SER A 567 -0.11 -17.61 -16.92
CA SER A 567 0.53 -18.88 -16.54
C SER A 567 1.99 -18.74 -16.09
N LEU A 568 2.39 -17.56 -15.62
CA LEU A 568 3.71 -17.30 -15.07
C LEU A 568 3.73 -17.58 -13.55
N PRO A 569 4.84 -18.10 -13.02
CA PRO A 569 4.98 -18.33 -11.58
C PRO A 569 4.93 -17.03 -10.79
N VAL A 570 4.16 -17.03 -9.70
CA VAL A 570 3.99 -15.86 -8.84
C VAL A 570 4.84 -16.00 -7.59
N GLU A 571 5.97 -15.30 -7.56
CA GLU A 571 6.89 -15.24 -6.41
C GLU A 571 6.32 -14.44 -5.23
N ASN A 572 6.71 -14.73 -3.99
CA ASN A 572 6.32 -13.99 -2.79
C ASN A 572 4.80 -13.88 -2.56
N ALA A 573 4.01 -14.84 -3.03
CA ALA A 573 2.59 -14.94 -2.71
C ALA A 573 2.44 -15.55 -1.31
N ASN A 574 1.65 -14.90 -0.45
CA ASN A 574 1.39 -15.39 0.91
C ASN A 574 0.48 -16.61 0.83
N VAL A 575 0.91 -17.71 1.43
CA VAL A 575 0.16 -18.96 1.49
C VAL A 575 -0.22 -19.23 2.95
N VAL A 576 -1.51 -19.43 3.20
CA VAL A 576 -2.06 -19.88 4.47
C VAL A 576 -2.75 -21.21 4.26
N LEU A 577 -2.28 -22.23 4.97
CA LEU A 577 -2.82 -23.57 4.88
C LEU A 577 -3.81 -23.83 6.01
N THR A 578 -4.96 -24.40 5.66
CA THR A 578 -5.96 -24.90 6.61
C THR A 578 -6.16 -26.40 6.39
N GLY A 579 -6.13 -27.15 7.48
CA GLY A 579 -6.11 -28.62 7.49
C GLY A 579 -5.24 -29.14 8.63
N ALA A 580 -5.63 -30.27 9.24
CA ALA A 580 -4.89 -30.79 10.40
C ALA A 580 -3.46 -31.23 10.01
N ALA A 581 -2.49 -30.87 10.85
CA ALA A 581 -1.11 -31.38 10.82
C ALA A 581 -0.23 -31.04 9.59
N VAL A 582 -0.33 -29.81 9.08
CA VAL A 582 0.65 -29.23 8.14
C VAL A 582 1.64 -28.31 8.87
N SER A 583 2.94 -28.42 8.53
CA SER A 583 3.98 -27.56 9.09
C SER A 583 5.13 -27.35 8.09
N PRO A 584 5.52 -26.09 7.79
CA PRO A 584 4.87 -24.84 8.23
C PRO A 584 3.48 -24.64 7.59
N ALA A 585 2.53 -24.09 8.36
CA ALA A 585 1.17 -23.82 7.90
C ALA A 585 1.04 -22.48 7.14
N THR A 586 2.05 -21.62 7.23
CA THR A 586 2.10 -20.33 6.53
C THR A 586 3.47 -20.12 5.91
N GLY A 587 3.53 -19.41 4.80
CA GLY A 587 4.79 -19.01 4.17
C GLY A 587 4.57 -18.22 2.89
N VAL A 588 5.63 -18.06 2.10
CA VAL A 588 5.58 -17.38 0.80
C VAL A 588 6.10 -18.29 -0.30
N THR A 589 5.63 -18.09 -1.53
CA THR A 589 6.18 -18.78 -2.71
C THR A 589 7.57 -18.28 -3.07
N GLY A 590 8.43 -19.17 -3.56
CA GLY A 590 9.73 -18.81 -4.15
C GLY A 590 9.62 -18.23 -5.57
N SER A 591 10.75 -17.94 -6.20
CA SER A 591 10.82 -17.40 -7.57
C SER A 591 10.21 -18.32 -8.65
N ASP A 592 10.06 -19.61 -8.34
CA ASP A 592 9.37 -20.61 -9.17
C ASP A 592 7.86 -20.69 -8.91
N GLY A 593 7.33 -19.79 -8.06
CA GLY A 593 5.91 -19.73 -7.71
C GLY A 593 5.47 -20.85 -6.76
N ARG A 594 6.40 -21.52 -6.07
CA ARG A 594 6.07 -22.67 -5.21
C ARG A 594 6.34 -22.42 -3.74
N PHE A 595 5.46 -22.97 -2.91
CA PHE A 595 5.65 -23.11 -1.46
C PHE A 595 5.57 -24.59 -1.09
N ILE A 596 6.51 -25.09 -0.30
CA ILE A 596 6.59 -26.50 0.09
C ILE A 596 6.39 -26.62 1.59
N THR A 597 5.46 -27.49 1.99
CA THR A 597 5.21 -27.83 3.40
C THR A 597 5.25 -29.34 3.61
N THR A 598 5.24 -29.76 4.87
CA THR A 598 5.10 -31.17 5.25
C THR A 598 3.73 -31.41 5.87
N PHE A 599 2.99 -32.39 5.35
CA PHE A 599 1.80 -32.96 5.98
C PHE A 599 2.20 -34.18 6.81
N THR A 600 1.81 -34.21 8.08
CA THR A 600 1.99 -35.36 8.98
C THR A 600 0.65 -36.01 9.24
N ALA A 601 0.47 -37.25 8.80
CA ALA A 601 -0.77 -37.99 8.97
C ALA A 601 -1.10 -38.16 10.47
N PRO A 602 -2.31 -37.78 10.92
CA PRO A 602 -2.75 -38.03 12.28
C PRO A 602 -2.82 -39.54 12.56
N THR A 603 -2.75 -39.92 13.83
CA THR A 603 -2.98 -41.32 14.22
C THR A 603 -4.47 -41.62 14.15
N ILE A 604 -4.86 -42.57 13.29
CA ILE A 604 -6.25 -42.88 12.98
C ILE A 604 -6.55 -44.38 13.15
N GLN A 605 -7.80 -44.71 13.52
CA GLN A 605 -8.27 -46.10 13.66
C GLN A 605 -9.05 -46.61 12.44
N GLN A 606 -9.48 -45.71 11.54
CA GLN A 606 -10.15 -46.04 10.28
C GLN A 606 -9.61 -45.14 9.16
N THR A 607 -9.41 -45.70 7.97
CA THR A 607 -8.91 -44.96 6.80
C THR A 607 -9.85 -43.80 6.49
N GLN A 608 -9.30 -42.60 6.37
CA GLN A 608 -10.06 -41.39 6.11
C GLN A 608 -9.26 -40.43 5.23
N ASP A 609 -9.95 -39.58 4.49
CA ASP A 609 -9.34 -38.51 3.72
C ASP A 609 -9.17 -37.27 4.59
N VAL A 610 -8.00 -36.64 4.50
CA VAL A 610 -7.72 -35.35 5.14
C VAL A 610 -7.58 -34.31 4.04
N THR A 611 -8.45 -33.31 4.06
CA THR A 611 -8.40 -32.18 3.13
C THR A 611 -7.39 -31.14 3.60
N ILE A 612 -6.54 -30.71 2.68
CA ILE A 612 -5.67 -29.57 2.83
C ILE A 612 -6.20 -28.48 1.89
N ARG A 613 -6.45 -27.30 2.45
CA ARG A 613 -6.80 -26.10 1.71
C ARG A 613 -5.64 -25.11 1.82
N ALA A 614 -5.28 -24.51 0.69
CA ALA A 614 -4.34 -23.42 0.61
C ALA A 614 -5.10 -22.16 0.19
N ASP A 615 -5.16 -21.18 1.06
CA ASP A 615 -5.62 -19.82 0.77
C ASP A 615 -4.40 -18.97 0.43
N VAL A 616 -4.41 -18.36 -0.75
CA VAL A 616 -3.27 -17.61 -1.28
C VAL A 616 -3.69 -16.19 -1.57
N GLY A 617 -2.89 -15.24 -1.10
CA GLY A 617 -3.05 -13.82 -1.38
C GLY A 617 -1.73 -13.19 -1.78
N LYS A 618 -1.77 -12.29 -2.76
CA LYS A 618 -0.64 -11.43 -3.10
C LYS A 618 -1.17 -10.06 -3.48
N PRO A 619 -0.60 -8.96 -2.96
CA PRO A 619 -0.97 -7.63 -3.42
C PRO A 619 -0.95 -7.49 -4.93
N GLY A 620 -2.00 -6.89 -5.47
CA GLY A 620 -2.20 -6.73 -6.90
C GLY A 620 -2.90 -7.91 -7.56
N TYR A 621 -3.17 -9.01 -6.87
CA TYR A 621 -3.92 -10.14 -7.42
C TYR A 621 -5.18 -10.44 -6.62
N ASP A 622 -6.19 -11.02 -7.26
CA ASP A 622 -7.34 -11.57 -6.55
C ASP A 622 -6.89 -12.76 -5.69
N SER A 623 -7.37 -12.83 -4.45
CA SER A 623 -7.14 -13.99 -3.59
C SER A 623 -7.72 -15.24 -4.23
N ALA A 624 -6.97 -16.35 -4.17
CA ALA A 624 -7.40 -17.63 -4.70
C ALA A 624 -7.15 -18.73 -3.69
N SER A 625 -7.87 -19.85 -3.83
CA SER A 625 -7.69 -21.00 -2.97
C SER A 625 -7.65 -22.29 -3.77
N GLY A 626 -6.77 -23.21 -3.37
CA GLY A 626 -6.71 -24.57 -3.90
C GLY A 626 -6.96 -25.59 -2.79
N THR A 627 -7.50 -26.75 -3.14
CA THR A 627 -7.71 -27.84 -2.18
C THR A 627 -7.24 -29.16 -2.74
N THR A 628 -6.75 -30.03 -1.86
CA THR A 628 -6.43 -31.43 -2.18
C THR A 628 -6.80 -32.32 -1.01
N ALA A 629 -6.95 -33.63 -1.26
CA ALA A 629 -7.21 -34.61 -0.22
C ALA A 629 -6.10 -35.66 -0.20
N ILE A 630 -5.64 -36.02 1.00
CA ILE A 630 -4.68 -37.10 1.21
C ILE A 630 -5.38 -38.22 1.96
N THR A 631 -5.40 -39.42 1.38
CA THR A 631 -5.97 -40.60 2.04
C THR A 631 -5.01 -41.11 3.10
N VAL A 632 -5.39 -40.96 4.37
CA VAL A 632 -4.63 -41.50 5.49
C VAL A 632 -5.06 -42.94 5.73
N ARG A 633 -4.13 -43.89 5.56
CA ARG A 633 -4.39 -45.32 5.73
C ARG A 633 -4.03 -45.77 7.14
N VAL A 634 -4.89 -46.58 7.75
CA VAL A 634 -4.55 -47.32 8.96
C VAL A 634 -3.44 -48.32 8.63
N ILE A 635 -2.46 -48.46 9.52
CA ILE A 635 -1.47 -49.54 9.46
C ILE A 635 -2.08 -50.71 10.26
N PRO A 636 -2.53 -51.82 9.63
CA PRO A 636 -3.09 -52.94 10.37
C PRO A 636 -2.01 -53.58 11.24
N GLN A 637 -2.28 -53.77 12.53
CA GLN A 637 -1.38 -54.51 13.42
C GLN A 637 -1.55 -56.03 13.19
N ARG A 638 -0.56 -56.86 13.56
CA ARG A 638 -0.70 -58.34 13.47
C ARG A 638 -1.16 -58.92 14.80
N LEU A 639 -2.10 -59.87 14.75
CA LEU A 639 -2.44 -60.70 15.91
C LEU A 639 -1.41 -61.81 16.09
N THR A 640 -1.07 -62.08 17.35
CA THR A 640 -0.41 -63.30 17.80
C THR A 640 -1.47 -64.19 18.43
N VAL A 641 -1.62 -65.41 17.91
CA VAL A 641 -2.61 -66.38 18.41
C VAL A 641 -1.84 -67.56 18.98
N MET A 642 -2.18 -67.96 20.20
CA MET A 642 -1.68 -69.17 20.83
C MET A 642 -2.85 -70.05 21.23
N VAL A 643 -2.73 -71.37 21.02
CA VAL A 643 -3.74 -72.34 21.40
C VAL A 643 -3.12 -73.35 22.34
N GLU A 644 -3.63 -73.38 23.57
CA GLU A 644 -3.18 -74.28 24.63
C GLU A 644 -4.26 -75.32 24.93
N ARG A 645 -3.82 -76.51 25.34
CA ARG A 645 -4.69 -77.57 25.86
C ARG A 645 -4.23 -77.95 27.26
N VAL A 646 -5.19 -78.25 28.14
CA VAL A 646 -4.89 -78.70 29.51
C VAL A 646 -4.33 -80.12 29.51
N ILE A 647 -4.92 -81.00 28.69
CA ILE A 647 -4.55 -82.42 28.56
C ILE A 647 -4.34 -82.74 27.08
N ALA A 648 -3.17 -83.32 26.75
CA ALA A 648 -2.79 -83.68 25.37
C ALA A 648 -3.24 -85.08 24.94
N VAL A 649 -3.59 -85.95 25.90
CA VAL A 649 -4.08 -87.32 25.68
C VAL A 649 -5.36 -87.53 26.48
N LEU A 650 -6.49 -87.68 25.79
CA LEU A 650 -7.82 -87.85 26.37
C LEU A 650 -8.17 -89.34 26.50
N ASP A 651 -8.46 -89.77 27.73
CA ASP A 651 -9.11 -91.05 27.96
C ASP A 651 -10.59 -91.00 27.52
N PRO A 652 -11.20 -92.14 27.17
CA PRO A 652 -12.55 -92.19 26.58
C PRO A 652 -13.60 -91.46 27.41
N GLY A 653 -14.32 -90.51 26.79
CA GLY A 653 -15.40 -89.75 27.42
C GLY A 653 -14.95 -88.65 28.39
N LYS A 654 -13.65 -88.36 28.49
CA LYS A 654 -13.12 -87.20 29.23
C LYS A 654 -13.06 -85.96 28.33
N ALA A 655 -13.09 -84.78 28.96
CA ALA A 655 -12.97 -83.49 28.28
C ALA A 655 -11.63 -82.82 28.63
N THR A 656 -11.09 -82.03 27.71
CA THR A 656 -9.90 -81.20 27.92
C THR A 656 -10.26 -79.74 27.65
N GLY A 657 -9.79 -78.84 28.51
CA GLY A 657 -9.91 -77.40 28.27
C GLY A 657 -8.99 -76.99 27.12
N VAL A 658 -9.50 -76.15 26.23
CA VAL A 658 -8.78 -75.51 25.13
C VAL A 658 -8.87 -74.01 25.35
N THR A 659 -7.73 -73.34 25.51
CA THR A 659 -7.66 -71.89 25.69
C THR A 659 -6.93 -71.28 24.50
N VAL A 660 -7.58 -70.33 23.84
CA VAL A 660 -7.00 -69.49 22.80
C VAL A 660 -6.64 -68.15 23.40
N THR A 661 -5.37 -67.78 23.36
CA THR A 661 -4.89 -66.46 23.78
C THR A 661 -4.57 -65.64 22.55
N VAL A 662 -5.15 -64.45 22.46
CA VAL A 662 -4.94 -63.49 21.37
C VAL A 662 -4.27 -62.24 21.95
N THR A 663 -3.05 -61.97 21.50
CA THR A 663 -2.30 -60.76 21.85
C THR A 663 -1.92 -59.98 20.59
N ASP A 664 -1.53 -58.72 20.77
CA ASP A 664 -0.83 -57.98 19.71
C ASP A 664 0.66 -58.40 19.62
N LEU A 665 1.42 -57.73 18.77
CA LEU A 665 2.87 -57.97 18.61
C LEU A 665 3.71 -57.54 19.82
N THR A 666 3.16 -56.71 20.71
CA THR A 666 3.83 -56.28 21.95
C THR A 666 3.56 -57.23 23.12
N GLY A 667 2.67 -58.21 22.92
CA GLY A 667 2.23 -59.16 23.95
C GLY A 667 1.07 -58.66 24.79
N ALA A 668 0.47 -57.51 24.46
CA ALA A 668 -0.71 -57.02 25.16
C ALA A 668 -1.97 -57.82 24.75
N PRO A 669 -2.86 -58.16 25.69
CA PRO A 669 -4.08 -58.91 25.40
C PRO A 669 -5.02 -58.12 24.49
N VAL A 670 -5.62 -58.78 23.50
CA VAL A 670 -6.62 -58.17 22.60
C VAL A 670 -8.02 -58.64 23.01
N PRO A 671 -8.77 -57.85 23.79
CA PRO A 671 -10.13 -58.20 24.20
C PRO A 671 -11.14 -58.04 23.06
N GLY A 672 -12.19 -58.86 23.04
CA GLY A 672 -13.25 -58.82 22.03
C GLY A 672 -12.84 -59.34 20.65
N ALA A 673 -11.68 -59.98 20.50
CA ALA A 673 -11.27 -60.62 19.25
C ALA A 673 -12.16 -61.84 18.95
N ASN A 674 -12.68 -61.93 17.74
CA ASN A 674 -13.49 -63.07 17.28
C ASN A 674 -12.59 -64.26 17.00
N VAL A 675 -12.82 -65.37 17.71
CA VAL A 675 -12.08 -66.63 17.58
C VAL A 675 -13.00 -67.68 16.96
N THR A 676 -12.49 -68.37 15.94
CA THR A 676 -13.13 -69.54 15.32
C THR A 676 -12.19 -70.74 15.41
N LEU A 677 -12.64 -71.82 16.03
CA LEU A 677 -11.94 -73.09 16.15
C LEU A 677 -12.43 -74.08 15.10
N ARG A 678 -11.48 -74.77 14.48
CA ARG A 678 -11.74 -75.89 13.56
C ARG A 678 -11.08 -77.16 14.09
N LEU A 679 -11.82 -78.26 14.06
CA LEU A 679 -11.37 -79.57 14.49
C LEU A 679 -11.18 -80.47 13.26
N ASP A 680 -10.05 -81.18 13.17
CA ASP A 680 -9.69 -82.06 12.06
C ASP A 680 -9.09 -83.39 12.60
N PRO A 681 -9.60 -84.58 12.24
CA PRO A 681 -10.74 -84.83 11.36
C PRO A 681 -12.08 -84.44 12.00
N ALA A 682 -12.94 -83.79 11.22
CA ALA A 682 -14.30 -83.47 11.65
C ALA A 682 -15.18 -84.74 11.68
N PHE A 683 -16.19 -84.78 12.56
CA PHE A 683 -17.23 -85.82 12.63
C PHE A 683 -16.78 -87.24 13.07
N VAL A 684 -15.56 -87.40 13.61
CA VAL A 684 -15.08 -88.68 14.17
C VAL A 684 -15.25 -88.71 15.70
N GLY A 685 -16.40 -88.25 16.21
CA GLY A 685 -16.74 -88.33 17.63
C GLY A 685 -16.08 -87.30 18.57
N GLY A 686 -15.40 -86.28 18.02
CA GLY A 686 -14.89 -85.12 18.77
C GLY A 686 -15.82 -83.90 18.62
N GLU A 687 -16.16 -83.26 19.74
CA GLU A 687 -17.04 -82.09 19.78
C GLU A 687 -16.47 -80.99 20.69
N LEU A 688 -16.50 -79.75 20.19
CA LEU A 688 -16.17 -78.55 20.96
C LEU A 688 -17.45 -77.97 21.55
N ALA A 689 -17.48 -77.71 22.85
CA ALA A 689 -18.64 -77.09 23.52
C ALA A 689 -19.00 -75.72 22.92
N SER A 690 -18.02 -75.01 22.38
CA SER A 690 -18.21 -73.82 21.55
C SER A 690 -17.07 -73.71 20.56
N ALA A 691 -17.40 -73.71 19.26
CA ALA A 691 -16.42 -73.58 18.17
C ALA A 691 -16.16 -72.12 17.77
N THR A 692 -16.95 -71.16 18.26
CA THR A 692 -16.78 -69.73 18.01
C THR A 692 -17.01 -68.93 19.30
N GLY A 693 -16.40 -67.76 19.41
CA GLY A 693 -16.63 -66.83 20.51
C GLY A 693 -15.72 -65.60 20.44
N THR A 694 -15.77 -64.75 21.47
CA THR A 694 -14.94 -63.55 21.59
C THR A 694 -13.99 -63.66 22.78
N THR A 695 -12.78 -63.11 22.69
CA THR A 695 -11.85 -63.07 23.82
C THR A 695 -12.33 -62.17 24.96
N ALA A 696 -12.07 -62.57 26.20
CA ALA A 696 -12.33 -61.78 27.41
C ALA A 696 -11.31 -60.63 27.58
N LEU A 697 -11.45 -59.83 28.65
CA LEU A 697 -10.58 -58.66 28.93
C LEU A 697 -9.08 -58.99 28.99
N ASN A 698 -8.74 -60.22 29.36
CA ASN A 698 -7.38 -60.75 29.41
C ASN A 698 -6.90 -61.37 28.08
N GLY A 699 -7.67 -61.20 26.99
CA GLY A 699 -7.32 -61.68 25.66
C GLY A 699 -7.53 -63.18 25.43
N THR A 700 -8.23 -63.89 26.33
CA THR A 700 -8.43 -65.35 26.20
C THR A 700 -9.87 -65.73 25.82
N PHE A 701 -10.01 -66.79 25.03
CA PHE A 701 -11.25 -67.51 24.77
C PHE A 701 -11.06 -68.98 25.14
N SER A 702 -11.90 -69.52 26.02
CA SER A 702 -11.78 -70.91 26.49
C SER A 702 -13.01 -71.72 26.12
N THR A 703 -12.78 -72.96 25.71
CA THR A 703 -13.82 -73.95 25.38
C THR A 703 -13.34 -75.34 25.85
N THR A 704 -14.19 -76.35 25.75
CA THR A 704 -13.83 -77.73 26.09
C THR A 704 -13.99 -78.64 24.89
N LEU A 705 -12.98 -79.44 24.60
CA LEU A 705 -13.06 -80.55 23.64
C LEU A 705 -13.41 -81.83 24.39
N THR A 706 -14.49 -82.47 23.98
CA THR A 706 -14.86 -83.82 24.42
C THR A 706 -14.76 -84.75 23.23
N ALA A 707 -14.14 -85.93 23.40
CA ALA A 707 -13.99 -86.88 22.31
C ALA A 707 -14.31 -88.31 22.75
N THR A 708 -15.18 -88.98 21.99
CA THR A 708 -15.46 -90.42 22.12
C THR A 708 -15.25 -91.06 20.76
N VAL A 709 -14.14 -91.81 20.62
CA VAL A 709 -13.66 -92.28 19.33
C VAL A 709 -13.64 -93.79 19.24
N GLY A 710 -13.93 -94.31 18.04
CA GLY A 710 -13.91 -95.73 17.72
C GLY A 710 -12.51 -96.29 17.46
N ALA A 711 -11.48 -95.44 17.40
CA ALA A 711 -10.05 -95.78 17.35
C ALA A 711 -9.21 -94.59 17.83
N ASP A 712 -7.98 -94.83 18.28
CA ASP A 712 -7.06 -93.77 18.69
C ASP A 712 -6.94 -92.70 17.58
N THR A 713 -7.43 -91.50 17.86
CA THR A 713 -7.58 -90.43 16.87
C THR A 713 -6.92 -89.16 17.37
N THR A 714 -6.02 -88.58 16.56
CA THR A 714 -5.44 -87.27 16.86
C THR A 714 -6.30 -86.18 16.25
N PHE A 715 -6.90 -85.34 17.09
CA PHE A 715 -7.60 -84.14 16.67
C PHE A 715 -6.64 -82.96 16.61
N ARG A 716 -6.53 -82.32 15.44
CA ARG A 716 -5.91 -81.01 15.29
C ARG A 716 -6.95 -79.93 15.48
N ILE A 717 -6.69 -79.05 16.44
CA ILE A 717 -7.51 -77.89 16.76
C ILE A 717 -6.82 -76.66 16.19
N THR A 718 -7.43 -75.99 15.22
CA THR A 718 -6.90 -74.76 14.62
C THR A 718 -7.77 -73.58 15.01
N ALA A 719 -7.22 -72.60 15.73
CA ALA A 719 -7.88 -71.34 16.03
C ALA A 719 -7.52 -70.29 14.96
N ILE A 720 -8.52 -69.58 14.48
CA ILE A 720 -8.38 -68.39 13.63
C ILE A 720 -8.97 -67.22 14.41
N ALA A 721 -8.18 -66.19 14.68
CA ALA A 721 -8.63 -64.98 15.37
C ALA A 721 -8.70 -63.79 14.40
N THR A 722 -9.73 -62.96 14.55
CA THR A 722 -9.94 -61.71 13.81
C THR A 722 -10.35 -60.58 14.77
N ALA A 723 -9.82 -59.38 14.56
CA ALA A 723 -10.16 -58.20 15.36
C ALA A 723 -10.08 -56.94 14.49
N SER A 724 -10.93 -55.93 14.75
CA SER A 724 -10.88 -54.65 14.03
C SER A 724 -9.54 -53.95 14.27
N GLY A 725 -8.91 -53.43 13.21
CA GLY A 725 -7.57 -52.84 13.28
C GLY A 725 -6.40 -53.83 13.20
N TYR A 726 -6.68 -55.14 13.12
CA TYR A 726 -5.65 -56.19 13.03
C TYR A 726 -5.81 -57.11 11.81
N THR A 727 -4.70 -57.66 11.30
CA THR A 727 -4.75 -58.79 10.35
C THR A 727 -5.05 -60.10 11.08
N SER A 728 -5.92 -60.93 10.51
CA SER A 728 -6.25 -62.25 11.04
C SER A 728 -4.99 -63.11 11.21
N SER A 729 -4.97 -63.93 12.26
CA SER A 729 -3.88 -64.86 12.53
C SER A 729 -4.43 -66.19 13.02
N SER A 730 -3.63 -67.24 12.92
CA SER A 730 -4.07 -68.59 13.28
C SER A 730 -2.96 -69.38 13.94
N ALA A 731 -3.32 -70.22 14.89
CA ALA A 731 -2.44 -71.21 15.49
C ALA A 731 -3.18 -72.52 15.69
N SER A 732 -2.45 -73.62 15.81
CA SER A 732 -3.05 -74.93 16.00
C SER A 732 -2.33 -75.73 17.07
N THR A 733 -3.09 -76.61 17.72
CA THR A 733 -2.57 -77.60 18.65
C THR A 733 -3.21 -78.97 18.36
N SER A 734 -2.68 -80.05 18.93
CA SER A 734 -3.26 -81.39 18.80
C SER A 734 -3.60 -82.03 20.15
N VAL A 735 -4.61 -82.89 20.13
CA VAL A 735 -5.04 -83.74 21.25
C VAL A 735 -5.28 -85.15 20.72
N LEU A 736 -4.67 -86.16 21.33
CA LEU A 736 -4.91 -87.57 21.02
C LEU A 736 -6.06 -88.10 21.89
N ALA A 737 -7.14 -88.58 21.29
CA ALA A 737 -8.22 -89.27 22.00
C ALA A 737 -8.03 -90.78 21.88
N LYS A 738 -8.01 -91.50 22.99
CA LYS A 738 -7.86 -92.97 23.03
C LYS A 738 -9.20 -93.68 22.83
N MET A 739 -9.15 -94.86 22.20
CA MET A 739 -10.30 -95.74 21.97
C MET A 739 -10.91 -96.27 23.28
N ARG A 740 -12.23 -96.45 23.31
CA ARG A 740 -12.94 -97.09 24.44
C ARG A 740 -12.60 -98.58 24.52
N GLY A 741 -11.89 -98.99 25.58
CA GLY A 741 -11.39 -100.36 25.75
C GLY A 741 -12.49 -101.43 25.76
N GLY A 742 -12.40 -102.36 24.82
CA GLY A 742 -13.10 -103.64 24.78
C GLY A 742 -12.25 -104.66 24.03
N SER A 743 -12.10 -105.86 24.61
CA SER A 743 -11.23 -106.96 24.17
C SER A 743 -11.44 -107.41 22.70
N PRO A 744 -10.40 -107.96 22.03
CA PRO A 744 -10.42 -108.19 20.58
C PRO A 744 -11.14 -109.49 20.19
N PRO A 745 -11.87 -109.53 19.05
CA PRO A 745 -12.18 -110.75 18.32
C PRO A 745 -11.51 -110.80 16.92
N PRO A 746 -11.51 -111.98 16.26
CA PRO A 746 -10.34 -112.55 15.60
C PRO A 746 -10.30 -112.38 14.07
N ALA A 747 -9.15 -112.76 13.52
CA ALA A 747 -8.89 -112.88 12.09
C ALA A 747 -9.92 -113.75 11.35
N SER A 748 -10.43 -113.26 10.22
CA SER A 748 -11.00 -114.12 9.18
C SER A 748 -10.88 -113.51 7.78
N ALA A 749 -10.41 -114.39 6.90
CA ALA A 749 -10.41 -114.50 5.44
C ALA A 749 -10.99 -113.39 4.52
N VAL A 750 -10.19 -113.15 3.48
CA VAL A 750 -10.42 -112.50 2.17
C VAL A 750 -11.51 -113.24 1.37
N PRO A 751 -12.31 -112.56 0.51
CA PRO A 751 -12.09 -112.68 -0.94
C PRO A 751 -12.45 -111.44 -1.81
N GLY A 752 -11.55 -111.10 -2.75
CA GLY A 752 -11.84 -111.03 -4.19
C GLY A 752 -12.54 -109.82 -4.83
N LEU A 753 -11.77 -109.16 -5.73
CA LEU A 753 -12.16 -108.38 -6.94
C LEU A 753 -13.06 -107.14 -6.72
N ASP A 754 -12.97 -106.04 -7.47
CA ASP A 754 -12.73 -105.91 -8.91
C ASP A 754 -12.19 -104.52 -9.29
N THR A 755 -11.60 -104.50 -10.48
CA THR A 755 -11.05 -103.39 -11.25
C THR A 755 -12.07 -102.27 -11.60
N LEU A 756 -11.51 -101.13 -12.06
CA LEU A 756 -12.16 -99.91 -12.60
C LEU A 756 -12.51 -98.78 -11.62
N THR A 757 -11.51 -97.98 -11.25
CA THR A 757 -11.52 -96.49 -11.41
C THR A 757 -10.14 -95.93 -11.07
N MET A 758 -9.16 -96.19 -11.95
CA MET A 758 -7.82 -95.63 -11.87
C MET A 758 -7.49 -94.90 -13.17
N VAL A 759 -8.36 -93.98 -13.55
CA VAL A 759 -8.13 -92.93 -14.56
C VAL A 759 -8.95 -91.74 -14.07
N ILE A 760 -8.38 -90.53 -14.12
CA ILE A 760 -8.91 -89.25 -13.59
C ILE A 760 -8.50 -89.00 -12.13
N VAL A 761 -7.31 -88.39 -11.95
CA VAL A 761 -6.98 -87.35 -10.94
C VAL A 761 -5.48 -86.98 -11.02
N MET A 762 -4.62 -87.84 -11.60
CA MET A 762 -3.21 -87.51 -11.88
C MET A 762 -2.98 -86.75 -13.20
N ALA A 763 -3.83 -85.75 -13.50
CA ALA A 763 -3.66 -84.85 -14.66
C ALA A 763 -4.12 -83.40 -14.40
N ALA A 764 -4.27 -82.99 -13.13
CA ALA A 764 -4.68 -81.62 -12.76
C ALA A 764 -3.55 -80.80 -12.09
N ALA A 765 -2.30 -81.27 -12.14
CA ALA A 765 -1.14 -80.59 -11.55
C ALA A 765 -0.26 -79.82 -12.56
N ALA A 766 -0.62 -79.76 -13.85
CA ALA A 766 0.20 -79.10 -14.89
C ALA A 766 -0.45 -77.87 -15.55
N ILE A 767 -1.70 -77.50 -15.21
CA ILE A 767 -2.42 -76.40 -15.88
C ILE A 767 -2.48 -75.10 -15.05
N VAL A 768 -2.13 -75.12 -13.75
CA VAL A 768 -2.09 -73.90 -12.92
C VAL A 768 -0.71 -73.23 -12.93
N PHE A 769 0.37 -73.97 -13.19
CA PHE A 769 1.74 -73.42 -13.19
C PHE A 769 2.08 -72.60 -14.46
N ALA A 770 1.38 -72.84 -15.58
CA ALA A 770 1.58 -72.10 -16.83
C ALA A 770 0.82 -70.75 -16.92
N ARG A 771 -0.12 -70.46 -15.99
CA ARG A 771 -0.84 -69.17 -15.93
C ARG A 771 -0.20 -68.13 -14.99
N TRP A 772 0.83 -68.51 -14.23
CA TRP A 772 1.53 -67.61 -13.31
C TRP A 772 2.72 -66.87 -13.98
N GLN A 773 3.32 -67.44 -15.02
CA GLN A 773 4.50 -66.84 -15.69
C GLN A 773 4.19 -65.83 -16.83
N THR A 774 2.93 -65.63 -17.23
CA THR A 774 2.57 -64.74 -18.36
C THR A 774 2.01 -63.36 -17.96
N ARG A 775 1.98 -63.00 -16.68
CA ARG A 775 1.54 -61.65 -16.22
C ARG A 775 2.66 -60.68 -15.84
N ARG A 776 3.95 -61.03 -16.04
CA ARG A 776 5.10 -60.18 -15.65
C ARG A 776 5.90 -59.54 -16.79
N ARG A 777 5.39 -59.51 -18.03
CA ARG A 777 5.98 -58.71 -19.10
C ARG A 777 4.88 -58.11 -19.98
N LYS A 778 5.06 -56.82 -20.29
CA LYS A 778 4.25 -55.97 -21.20
C LYS A 778 3.01 -55.37 -20.52
N GLN A 779 2.80 -54.06 -20.46
CA GLN A 779 3.38 -52.85 -21.09
C GLN A 779 3.02 -51.64 -20.20
N PRO A 780 3.16 -50.40 -20.70
CA PRO A 780 4.35 -49.65 -21.03
C PRO A 780 4.74 -48.69 -19.90
#